data_AF-A0A9X0CQ78-F1
#
_entry.id   AF-A0A9X0CQ78-F1
#
_cell.length_a   1.000
_cell.length_b   1.000
_cell.length_c   1.000
_cell.angle_alpha   90.00
_cell.angle_beta   90.00
_cell.angle_gamma   90.00
#
_symmetry.space_group_name_H-M   'P 1'
#
loop_
_entity.id
_entity.type
_entity.pdbx_description
1 polymer ?
#
loop_
_entity_poly.entity_id
_entity_poly.type
_entity_poly.pdbx_seq_one_letter_code
_entity_poly.pdbx_strand_id
1 'polypeptide(L)'
;MGFEWMAVQKLAAAAMGVLFKDPQKGPKTFSLDPVSKWPILPTKLKMLAPVSKGKVILDLTPSDSWSPGQKRVVTLLSKLNCHEVDVELIRCDGKRDVSPILKRYLSYPNSSQDVLKVLDHLMNEADISGCLSEDEMLSMLQFLQEDVTSLKGNSIFTSIVKRLPFFKTFHGTYVSLENIGFVYVIPKGLPTEESDVWMTGNNCVFLAAAPTLDRLYKELLGVGDKTHTDCYINFIFPQFPNLKQTTRMLHLHHVRRFLLAPYSNEDQHPRIINSLKSLAFIPDANGTPRTASHFYDPGVKVFAVMLPREQKPPEPFDENSGWLDLLRKVGLKQEVNKDQFLEFSKKVAKQAENVSKKTYSALEKQSRTLVTHLLNNKALHDVTYIRELSTLKFVAPSKASDELISLHRQHLCPREDIPFTRFHGSIPDTHERLVWTSASLLPCWAVPSTEVLKLKTLEFSRNPPSIRSSLMSQNYRKATQDLSSCQKSDSLDACSPVCHEIGKRLSDISCILVEDGRVFVRCDQLAFHLDEQLPPYLYKVPREYGSFEHLFKRLGAMEEATPAQFAKLLSCLKESCQDKKMHANELNVLKHAVFGLFFTLKAIQDRSGDDQQDNPLAEIETLYLPSSGQKLHLSTNLVLFDCPQHTSRIPRSMYEFLDELRKYDLTFVTPEQIVHLLPVHLKMQSLASLVREDLHPECRDKKCQADVEKKCQTTNHLRQVLFSPQLVDGIIRILKFQFQKAKLTEDVRNNVRSFQKELSISCMEVLSTELVENGSNTSIPDSRRPKHMGCFVEREENGRKHIFIKHGVEPSNVRRVLCREINQLTGCYIDKESWLHFAEILECKSPDNISSILDNAGVSQDAEAADTPSLEPELGSVIPEELHELLVQFDDFYFRPGEFVAFESEDSTEEEPKYIYAKILHKLTTSHPSKPKKDKTKRKQKGESNLLSRYRIDIGHEKKDVDVLDLYKIKRPQQIHEDEDGMEEEPVSDSMELVPCAGSSGQSAGEARAKSSTSSRGAAAEPPKPRTLEDALKKCEKLWPKFGNFQKTYGRRRLNVCTSDGILTRTWTCKTLQMKL
;
A
#
# COMPACT_ATOMS: atom_id res chain seq x y z
N MET A 1 24.25 128.59 -27.65
CA MET A 1 24.61 127.22 -27.21
C MET A 1 25.90 126.68 -27.81
N GLY A 2 26.07 126.50 -29.14
CA GLY A 2 27.34 125.97 -29.70
C GLY A 2 28.57 126.88 -29.53
N PHE A 3 28.39 128.20 -29.62
CA PHE A 3 29.45 129.20 -29.40
C PHE A 3 29.86 129.34 -27.92
N GLU A 4 28.92 129.17 -26.98
CA GLU A 4 29.20 129.22 -25.54
C GLU A 4 29.97 127.99 -25.07
N TRP A 5 29.69 126.82 -25.65
CA TRP A 5 30.41 125.58 -25.32
C TRP A 5 31.88 125.63 -25.79
N MET A 6 32.14 126.12 -27.01
CA MET A 6 33.53 126.36 -27.47
C MET A 6 34.26 127.39 -26.59
N ALA A 7 33.56 128.39 -26.05
CA ALA A 7 34.14 129.37 -25.14
C ALA A 7 34.50 128.77 -23.78
N VAL A 8 33.63 127.94 -23.21
CA VAL A 8 33.90 127.20 -21.96
C VAL A 8 35.02 126.17 -22.16
N GLN A 9 35.10 125.51 -23.32
CA GLN A 9 36.22 124.63 -23.69
C GLN A 9 37.55 125.39 -23.83
N LYS A 10 37.54 126.53 -24.53
CA LYS A 10 38.72 127.40 -24.63
C LYS A 10 39.13 127.94 -23.26
N LEU A 11 38.18 128.24 -22.37
CA LEU A 11 38.43 128.65 -20.99
C LEU A 11 39.00 127.51 -20.15
N ALA A 12 38.51 126.27 -20.30
CA ALA A 12 39.06 125.10 -19.62
C ALA A 12 40.47 124.75 -20.14
N ALA A 13 40.68 124.79 -21.46
CA ALA A 13 41.99 124.60 -22.09
C ALA A 13 42.97 125.75 -21.76
N ALA A 14 42.48 126.98 -21.65
CA ALA A 14 43.26 128.12 -21.19
C ALA A 14 43.54 128.05 -19.69
N ALA A 15 42.59 127.61 -18.86
CA ALA A 15 42.80 127.40 -17.42
C ALA A 15 43.84 126.31 -17.18
N MET A 16 43.79 125.22 -17.96
CA MET A 16 44.86 124.24 -18.04
C MET A 16 46.15 124.93 -18.47
N GLY A 17 46.23 125.60 -19.62
CA GLY A 17 47.43 126.30 -20.08
C GLY A 17 48.02 127.36 -19.12
N VAL A 18 47.18 128.05 -18.34
CA VAL A 18 47.55 129.09 -17.36
C VAL A 18 48.09 128.49 -16.07
N LEU A 19 47.57 127.35 -15.61
CA LEU A 19 48.13 126.59 -14.48
C LEU A 19 49.55 126.07 -14.77
N PHE A 20 49.98 126.02 -16.04
CA PHE A 20 51.24 125.42 -16.50
C PHE A 20 52.32 126.43 -16.93
N LYS A 21 52.43 127.61 -16.28
CA LYS A 21 53.39 128.68 -16.66
C LYS A 21 54.86 128.49 -16.21
N ASP A 22 55.23 127.44 -15.49
CA ASP A 22 56.62 127.26 -15.01
C ASP A 22 57.41 126.22 -15.87
N PRO A 23 58.45 126.62 -16.63
CA PRO A 23 59.19 125.72 -17.53
C PRO A 23 60.19 124.78 -16.83
N GLN A 24 60.41 124.90 -15.52
CA GLN A 24 61.53 124.24 -14.83
C GLN A 24 61.19 122.90 -14.16
N LYS A 25 59.94 122.42 -14.22
CA LYS A 25 59.53 121.17 -13.56
C LYS A 25 59.03 120.13 -14.55
N GLY A 26 59.72 118.98 -14.59
CA GLY A 26 59.37 117.87 -15.49
C GLY A 26 57.94 117.33 -15.27
N PRO A 27 57.33 116.70 -16.29
CA PRO A 27 55.91 116.32 -16.34
C PRO A 27 55.45 115.37 -15.21
N LYS A 28 56.37 114.78 -14.44
CA LYS A 28 56.07 113.91 -13.29
C LYS A 28 55.69 114.66 -11.99
N THR A 29 55.85 115.98 -11.91
CA THR A 29 55.70 116.74 -10.64
C THR A 29 54.42 117.58 -10.52
N PHE A 30 53.60 117.67 -11.57
CA PHE A 30 52.32 118.38 -11.53
C PHE A 30 51.16 117.46 -11.10
N SER A 31 50.31 117.96 -10.19
CA SER A 31 49.07 117.32 -9.71
C SER A 31 47.86 118.22 -10.00
N LEU A 32 46.76 117.63 -10.44
CA LEU A 32 45.46 118.28 -10.69
C LEU A 32 44.50 118.16 -9.49
N ASP A 33 44.97 117.68 -8.33
CA ASP A 33 44.13 117.52 -7.13
C ASP A 33 43.41 118.80 -6.67
N PRO A 34 44.01 120.01 -6.76
CA PRO A 34 43.35 121.26 -6.38
C PRO A 34 42.11 121.60 -7.23
N VAL A 35 42.08 121.14 -8.48
CA VAL A 35 40.96 121.34 -9.43
C VAL A 35 40.14 120.07 -9.61
N SER A 36 40.28 119.09 -8.70
CA SER A 36 39.62 117.78 -8.77
C SER A 36 38.10 117.87 -9.00
N LYS A 37 37.40 118.81 -8.37
CA LYS A 37 35.95 118.97 -8.48
C LYS A 37 35.49 119.73 -9.73
N TRP A 38 36.41 120.32 -10.50
CA TRP A 38 36.05 121.21 -11.61
C TRP A 38 35.79 120.41 -12.89
N PRO A 39 34.65 120.64 -13.59
CA PRO A 39 34.31 119.93 -14.81
C PRO A 39 35.14 120.46 -15.98
N ILE A 40 36.37 119.97 -16.12
CA ILE A 40 37.32 120.43 -17.14
C ILE A 40 37.75 119.33 -18.11
N LEU A 41 37.30 118.07 -17.92
CA LEU A 41 37.58 116.96 -18.84
C LEU A 41 36.48 116.88 -19.91
N PRO A 42 36.79 117.14 -21.20
CA PRO A 42 35.80 117.02 -22.27
C PRO A 42 35.58 115.55 -22.66
N THR A 43 34.34 115.16 -22.87
CA THR A 43 33.97 113.83 -23.40
C THR A 43 33.42 113.93 -24.81
N LYS A 44 33.56 112.88 -25.62
CA LYS A 44 33.01 112.81 -26.99
C LYS A 44 31.49 112.93 -27.05
N LEU A 45 30.81 112.67 -25.93
CA LEU A 45 29.38 112.91 -25.75
C LEU A 45 29.05 114.40 -25.52
N LYS A 46 30.01 115.31 -25.76
CA LYS A 46 29.88 116.77 -25.60
C LYS A 46 29.51 117.17 -24.16
N MET A 47 30.07 116.47 -23.18
CA MET A 47 29.93 116.79 -21.75
C MET A 47 31.28 117.17 -21.13
N LEU A 48 31.26 118.00 -20.08
CA LEU A 48 32.43 118.21 -19.21
C LEU A 48 32.27 117.41 -17.93
N ALA A 49 33.30 116.66 -17.56
CA ALA A 49 33.33 115.92 -16.32
C ALA A 49 34.40 116.45 -15.35
N PRO A 50 34.13 116.40 -14.04
CA PRO A 50 35.12 116.70 -13.02
C PRO A 50 36.37 115.82 -13.13
N VAL A 51 37.54 116.37 -12.84
CA VAL A 51 38.79 115.58 -12.77
C VAL A 51 38.69 114.43 -11.77
N SER A 52 37.90 114.59 -10.70
CA SER A 52 37.59 113.56 -9.71
C SER A 52 36.79 112.39 -10.28
N LYS A 53 36.06 112.59 -11.38
CA LYS A 53 35.40 111.53 -12.16
C LYS A 53 36.25 111.06 -13.35
N GLY A 54 37.49 111.54 -13.48
CA GLY A 54 38.38 111.17 -14.58
C GLY A 54 38.61 109.66 -14.68
N LYS A 55 38.65 108.95 -13.55
CA LYS A 55 38.80 107.48 -13.48
C LYS A 55 37.56 106.69 -13.93
N VAL A 56 36.56 107.38 -14.46
CA VAL A 56 35.36 106.83 -15.07
C VAL A 56 35.31 107.18 -16.57
N ILE A 57 36.22 108.03 -17.04
CA ILE A 57 36.35 108.44 -18.44
C ILE A 57 37.52 107.71 -19.07
N LEU A 58 37.27 107.03 -20.18
CA LEU A 58 38.26 106.28 -20.92
C LEU A 58 38.99 107.15 -21.95
N ASP A 59 40.29 106.98 -22.01
CA ASP A 59 41.11 107.41 -23.13
C ASP A 59 41.29 106.23 -24.11
N LEU A 60 40.57 106.27 -25.23
CA LEU A 60 40.65 105.25 -26.29
C LEU A 60 41.54 105.69 -27.45
N THR A 61 42.46 106.65 -27.24
CA THR A 61 43.41 107.05 -28.28
C THR A 61 44.19 105.81 -28.77
N PRO A 62 44.08 105.43 -30.06
CA PRO A 62 44.71 104.23 -30.56
C PRO A 62 46.22 104.31 -30.37
N SER A 63 46.80 103.29 -29.75
CA SER A 63 48.25 103.14 -29.61
C SER A 63 48.73 101.91 -30.36
N ASP A 64 49.81 102.08 -31.12
CA ASP A 64 50.48 100.98 -31.82
C ASP A 64 51.00 99.90 -30.86
N SER A 65 51.18 100.26 -29.58
CA SER A 65 51.63 99.37 -28.51
C SER A 65 50.57 98.42 -27.96
N TRP A 66 49.30 98.55 -28.38
CA TRP A 66 48.22 97.73 -27.85
C TRP A 66 48.28 96.29 -28.35
N SER A 67 48.15 95.34 -27.42
CA SER A 67 47.99 93.94 -27.74
C SER A 67 46.68 93.69 -28.50
N PRO A 68 46.56 92.60 -29.28
CA PRO A 68 45.29 92.20 -29.89
C PRO A 68 44.15 91.99 -28.86
N GLY A 69 44.46 91.69 -27.61
CA GLY A 69 43.49 91.62 -26.51
C GLY A 69 43.00 93.00 -26.08
N GLN A 70 43.92 93.95 -25.89
CA GLN A 70 43.59 95.34 -25.54
C GLN A 70 42.79 96.05 -26.64
N LYS A 71 43.15 95.83 -27.91
CA LYS A 71 42.37 96.33 -29.06
C LYS A 71 40.93 95.79 -29.05
N ARG A 72 40.74 94.53 -28.67
CA ARG A 72 39.41 93.93 -28.50
C ARG A 72 38.64 94.58 -27.36
N VAL A 73 39.25 94.75 -26.19
CA VAL A 73 38.62 95.41 -25.03
C VAL A 73 38.18 96.83 -25.35
N VAL A 74 38.98 97.59 -26.12
CA VAL A 74 38.60 98.92 -26.59
C VAL A 74 37.33 98.87 -27.43
N THR A 75 37.26 97.97 -28.41
CA THR A 75 36.05 97.76 -29.23
C THR A 75 34.84 97.39 -28.37
N LEU A 76 35.02 96.55 -27.35
CA LEU A 76 33.96 96.16 -26.42
C LEU A 76 33.47 97.34 -25.57
N LEU A 77 34.38 98.15 -25.03
CA LEU A 77 34.05 99.34 -24.24
C LEU A 77 33.36 100.42 -25.08
N SER A 78 33.73 100.56 -26.37
CA SER A 78 33.00 101.43 -27.30
C SER A 78 31.58 100.93 -27.55
N LYS A 79 31.36 99.60 -27.68
CA LYS A 79 30.01 99.02 -27.83
C LYS A 79 29.12 99.23 -26.59
N LEU A 80 29.73 99.24 -25.40
CA LEU A 80 29.06 99.52 -24.13
C LEU A 80 28.75 101.02 -23.92
N ASN A 81 29.07 101.88 -24.89
CA ASN A 81 28.85 103.33 -24.85
C ASN A 81 29.49 104.03 -23.62
N CYS A 82 30.67 103.58 -23.21
CA CYS A 82 31.42 104.19 -22.11
C CYS A 82 31.82 105.64 -22.44
N HIS A 83 31.91 106.48 -21.41
CA HIS A 83 32.33 107.87 -21.57
C HIS A 83 33.79 107.94 -22.05
N GLU A 84 33.99 108.39 -23.29
CA GLU A 84 35.32 108.59 -23.89
C GLU A 84 35.74 110.06 -23.81
N VAL A 85 37.02 110.32 -23.50
CA VAL A 85 37.59 111.66 -23.53
C VAL A 85 37.71 112.20 -24.97
N ASP A 86 37.40 113.46 -25.19
CA ASP A 86 37.61 114.12 -26.48
C ASP A 86 39.06 114.64 -26.58
N VAL A 87 39.90 113.80 -27.17
CA VAL A 87 41.35 114.00 -27.25
C VAL A 87 41.72 115.15 -28.20
N GLU A 88 40.91 115.41 -29.23
CA GLU A 88 41.16 116.52 -30.16
C GLU A 88 41.06 117.87 -29.46
N LEU A 89 40.09 118.00 -28.54
CA LEU A 89 39.94 119.20 -27.72
C LEU A 89 41.09 119.38 -26.71
N ILE A 90 41.72 118.30 -26.30
CA ILE A 90 42.85 118.31 -25.35
C ILE A 90 44.16 118.68 -26.06
N ARG A 91 44.36 118.25 -27.31
CA ARG A 91 45.55 118.53 -28.13
C ARG A 91 45.43 119.88 -28.85
N CYS A 92 45.31 120.97 -28.11
CA CYS A 92 45.22 122.32 -28.69
C CYS A 92 46.47 122.68 -29.53
N ASP A 93 46.25 123.08 -30.80
CA ASP A 93 47.18 123.61 -31.81
C ASP A 93 48.66 123.78 -31.38
N GLY A 94 49.36 122.65 -31.36
CA GLY A 94 50.82 122.55 -31.53
C GLY A 94 51.72 123.14 -30.45
N LYS A 95 51.22 123.73 -29.34
CA LYS A 95 52.11 124.41 -28.37
C LYS A 95 52.38 123.69 -27.06
N ARG A 96 51.51 122.82 -26.50
CA ARG A 96 51.82 121.97 -25.32
C ARG A 96 50.93 120.72 -25.26
N ASP A 97 51.53 119.53 -25.17
CA ASP A 97 50.82 118.28 -24.96
C ASP A 97 50.54 118.06 -23.45
N VAL A 98 49.27 118.19 -23.04
CA VAL A 98 48.82 117.96 -21.63
C VAL A 98 48.46 116.50 -21.35
N SER A 99 48.49 115.64 -22.37
CA SER A 99 48.22 114.19 -22.26
C SER A 99 49.03 113.49 -21.15
N PRO A 100 50.35 113.79 -20.93
CA PRO A 100 51.13 113.14 -19.89
C PRO A 100 50.64 113.40 -18.45
N ILE A 101 49.96 114.54 -18.23
CA ILE A 101 49.43 114.94 -16.92
C ILE A 101 48.05 114.31 -16.69
N LEU A 102 47.19 114.37 -17.71
CA LEU A 102 45.86 113.76 -17.70
C LEU A 102 45.91 112.24 -17.57
N LYS A 103 47.01 111.61 -18.01
CA LYS A 103 47.25 110.18 -17.89
C LYS A 103 47.11 109.61 -16.47
N ARG A 104 47.33 110.44 -15.43
CA ARG A 104 47.15 110.01 -14.04
C ARG A 104 45.68 109.98 -13.59
N TYR A 105 44.84 110.79 -14.23
CA TYR A 105 43.46 111.03 -13.83
C TYR A 105 42.44 110.30 -14.70
N LEU A 106 42.78 109.98 -15.95
CA LEU A 106 41.92 109.22 -16.88
C LEU A 106 42.07 107.70 -16.70
N SER A 107 41.06 106.97 -17.15
CA SER A 107 41.07 105.51 -17.22
C SER A 107 41.62 105.04 -18.56
N TYR A 108 42.46 104.00 -18.53
CA TYR A 108 43.05 103.42 -19.72
C TYR A 108 42.57 101.99 -19.96
N PRO A 109 42.31 101.60 -21.22
CA PRO A 109 41.81 100.27 -21.57
C PRO A 109 42.84 99.15 -21.36
N ASN A 110 44.11 99.48 -21.12
CA ASN A 110 45.17 98.52 -20.80
C ASN A 110 45.26 98.18 -19.30
N SER A 111 44.51 98.87 -18.45
CA SER A 111 44.48 98.67 -17.00
C SER A 111 43.16 98.01 -16.60
N SER A 112 43.21 96.78 -16.09
CA SER A 112 42.02 96.05 -15.65
C SER A 112 41.23 96.81 -14.59
N GLN A 113 41.92 97.49 -13.67
CA GLN A 113 41.33 98.27 -12.58
C GLN A 113 40.58 99.50 -13.09
N ASP A 114 41.14 100.19 -14.09
CA ASP A 114 40.51 101.37 -14.68
C ASP A 114 39.31 100.97 -15.55
N VAL A 115 39.41 99.85 -16.28
CA VAL A 115 38.28 99.23 -16.99
C VAL A 115 37.15 98.84 -16.03
N LEU A 116 37.45 98.22 -14.89
CA LEU A 116 36.45 97.86 -13.89
C LEU A 116 35.75 99.08 -13.28
N LYS A 117 36.45 100.18 -12.99
CA LYS A 117 35.82 101.41 -12.48
C LYS A 117 34.84 102.02 -13.47
N VAL A 118 35.18 101.95 -14.76
CA VAL A 118 34.30 102.44 -15.84
C VAL A 118 33.08 101.54 -15.96
N LEU A 119 33.28 100.22 -15.94
CA LEU A 119 32.18 99.25 -15.94
C LEU A 119 31.29 99.38 -14.69
N ASP A 120 31.85 99.64 -13.52
CA ASP A 120 31.11 99.84 -12.27
C ASP A 120 30.20 101.07 -12.34
N HIS A 121 30.72 102.19 -12.85
CA HIS A 121 29.90 103.37 -13.07
C HIS A 121 28.82 103.12 -14.12
N LEU A 122 29.17 102.44 -15.22
CA LEU A 122 28.22 102.11 -16.27
C LEU A 122 27.07 101.24 -15.75
N MET A 123 27.38 100.21 -14.95
CA MET A 123 26.38 99.35 -14.30
C MET A 123 25.48 100.08 -13.30
N ASN A 124 25.92 101.23 -12.77
CA ASN A 124 25.08 102.08 -11.90
C ASN A 124 24.15 103.00 -12.69
N GLU A 125 24.46 103.29 -13.96
CA GLU A 125 23.69 104.20 -14.83
C GLU A 125 22.76 103.44 -15.79
N ALA A 126 23.15 102.24 -16.24
CA ALA A 126 22.40 101.46 -17.22
C ALA A 126 22.59 99.94 -17.03
N ASP A 127 21.61 99.16 -17.47
CA ASP A 127 21.75 97.71 -17.58
C ASP A 127 22.58 97.35 -18.82
N ILE A 128 23.67 96.60 -18.59
CA ILE A 128 24.59 96.15 -19.63
C ILE A 128 24.32 94.70 -20.05
N SER A 129 23.27 94.07 -19.50
CA SER A 129 22.85 92.73 -19.88
C SER A 129 22.42 92.69 -21.36
N GLY A 130 22.92 91.70 -22.12
CA GLY A 130 22.59 91.55 -23.54
C GLY A 130 23.25 92.53 -24.51
N CYS A 131 24.08 93.49 -24.05
CA CYS A 131 24.78 94.43 -24.93
C CYS A 131 25.96 93.82 -25.71
N LEU A 132 26.48 92.68 -25.24
CA LEU A 132 27.63 91.97 -25.82
C LEU A 132 27.22 90.57 -26.28
N SER A 133 27.87 90.02 -27.30
CA SER A 133 27.71 88.61 -27.70
C SER A 133 28.44 87.64 -26.73
N GLU A 134 28.17 86.32 -26.83
CA GLU A 134 28.82 85.33 -25.96
C GLU A 134 30.36 85.39 -26.01
N ASP A 135 30.93 85.49 -27.22
CA ASP A 135 32.38 85.56 -27.43
C ASP A 135 32.98 86.88 -26.91
N GLU A 136 32.19 87.95 -26.96
CA GLU A 136 32.57 89.28 -26.50
C GLU A 136 32.59 89.36 -24.96
N MET A 137 31.58 88.79 -24.30
CA MET A 137 31.56 88.64 -22.84
C MET A 137 32.75 87.79 -22.36
N LEU A 138 33.03 86.68 -23.05
CA LEU A 138 34.18 85.82 -22.74
C LEU A 138 35.50 86.57 -22.92
N SER A 139 35.64 87.36 -23.99
CA SER A 139 36.82 88.18 -24.25
C SER A 139 37.06 89.23 -23.16
N MET A 140 35.99 89.85 -22.65
CA MET A 140 36.07 90.80 -21.53
C MET A 140 36.56 90.11 -20.24
N LEU A 141 36.00 88.93 -19.92
CA LEU A 141 36.42 88.15 -18.74
C LEU A 141 37.86 87.63 -18.87
N GLN A 142 38.30 87.25 -20.08
CA GLN A 142 39.68 86.84 -20.34
C GLN A 142 40.68 87.97 -20.12
N PHE A 143 40.33 89.19 -20.54
CA PHE A 143 41.15 90.37 -20.26
C PHE A 143 41.30 90.63 -18.76
N LEU A 144 40.20 90.56 -18.00
CA LEU A 144 40.24 90.72 -16.54
C LEU A 144 41.06 89.60 -15.87
N GLN A 145 41.08 88.40 -16.48
CA GLN A 145 41.87 87.29 -15.98
C GLN A 145 43.39 87.53 -16.05
N GLU A 146 43.88 88.26 -17.06
CA GLU A 146 45.32 88.51 -17.24
C GLU A 146 45.95 89.23 -16.03
N ASP A 147 45.14 89.97 -15.26
CA ASP A 147 45.56 90.82 -14.14
C ASP A 147 44.93 90.43 -12.79
N VAL A 148 44.53 89.15 -12.62
CA VAL A 148 43.87 88.64 -11.40
C VAL A 148 44.65 88.89 -10.11
N THR A 149 45.98 88.86 -10.16
CA THR A 149 46.84 89.07 -8.98
C THR A 149 46.69 90.48 -8.42
N SER A 150 46.53 91.50 -9.27
CA SER A 150 46.32 92.88 -8.81
C SER A 150 44.88 93.10 -8.35
N LEU A 151 43.89 92.49 -9.03
CA LEU A 151 42.48 92.59 -8.69
C LEU A 151 42.14 91.93 -7.33
N LYS A 152 42.80 90.82 -7.00
CA LYS A 152 42.61 90.09 -5.74
C LYS A 152 43.03 90.90 -4.51
N GLY A 153 43.96 91.83 -4.67
CA GLY A 153 44.46 92.68 -3.59
C GLY A 153 43.43 93.68 -3.03
N ASN A 154 42.30 93.88 -3.72
CA ASN A 154 41.26 94.82 -3.31
C ASN A 154 39.84 94.22 -3.47
N SER A 155 39.11 94.12 -2.35
CA SER A 155 37.77 93.55 -2.31
C SER A 155 36.75 94.31 -3.16
N ILE A 156 36.94 95.61 -3.40
CA ILE A 156 36.06 96.44 -4.23
C ILE A 156 36.05 95.92 -5.67
N PHE A 157 37.23 95.67 -6.26
CA PHE A 157 37.30 95.15 -7.64
C PHE A 157 36.71 93.75 -7.76
N THR A 158 36.89 92.91 -6.74
CA THR A 158 36.25 91.59 -6.70
C THR A 158 34.72 91.72 -6.65
N SER A 159 34.19 92.69 -5.89
CA SER A 159 32.75 92.98 -5.86
C SER A 159 32.24 93.46 -7.21
N ILE A 160 32.96 94.37 -7.89
CA ILE A 160 32.60 94.87 -9.23
C ILE A 160 32.59 93.72 -10.23
N VAL A 161 33.61 92.85 -10.22
CA VAL A 161 33.65 91.68 -11.09
C VAL A 161 32.45 90.77 -10.85
N LYS A 162 32.05 90.53 -9.59
CA LYS A 162 30.84 89.76 -9.27
C LYS A 162 29.56 90.41 -9.80
N ARG A 163 29.48 91.73 -9.90
CA ARG A 163 28.31 92.44 -10.43
C ARG A 163 28.10 92.27 -11.94
N LEU A 164 29.15 91.93 -12.69
CA LEU A 164 29.08 91.81 -14.15
C LEU A 164 28.10 90.69 -14.57
N PRO A 165 27.14 90.95 -15.49
CA PRO A 165 26.18 89.96 -15.98
C PRO A 165 26.78 89.07 -17.10
N PHE A 166 28.06 88.73 -17.00
CA PHE A 166 28.82 88.04 -18.07
C PHE A 166 29.11 86.57 -17.74
N PHE A 167 28.69 86.07 -16.57
CA PHE A 167 28.98 84.71 -16.16
C PHE A 167 27.97 83.73 -16.73
N LYS A 168 28.45 82.82 -17.59
CA LYS A 168 27.63 81.77 -18.19
C LYS A 168 27.35 80.66 -17.18
N THR A 169 26.07 80.45 -16.87
CA THR A 169 25.59 79.32 -16.07
C THR A 169 25.69 78.01 -16.86
N PHE A 170 25.64 76.88 -16.16
CA PHE A 170 25.71 75.57 -16.81
C PHE A 170 24.52 75.27 -17.76
N HIS A 171 23.38 75.94 -17.57
CA HIS A 171 22.20 75.85 -18.42
C HIS A 171 22.17 76.92 -19.53
N GLY A 172 23.25 77.71 -19.67
CA GLY A 172 23.48 78.60 -20.81
C GLY A 172 23.00 80.03 -20.66
N THR A 173 22.42 80.41 -19.51
CA THR A 173 22.05 81.80 -19.22
C THR A 173 23.23 82.60 -18.70
N TYR A 174 23.17 83.92 -18.82
CA TYR A 174 24.18 84.83 -18.30
C TYR A 174 23.66 85.54 -17.06
N VAL A 175 24.43 85.50 -15.96
CA VAL A 175 24.00 86.03 -14.66
C VAL A 175 25.08 86.88 -14.01
N SER A 176 24.62 87.77 -13.12
CA SER A 176 25.47 88.45 -12.13
C SER A 176 25.67 87.54 -10.92
N LEU A 177 26.85 87.61 -10.30
CA LEU A 177 27.23 86.90 -9.08
C LEU A 177 27.05 87.74 -7.81
N GLU A 178 26.38 88.89 -7.92
CA GLU A 178 26.06 89.77 -6.79
C GLU A 178 25.07 89.10 -5.82
N ASN A 179 25.32 89.21 -4.51
CA ASN A 179 24.52 88.63 -3.43
C ASN A 179 24.38 87.09 -3.41
N ILE A 180 25.12 86.37 -4.25
CA ILE A 180 25.13 84.90 -4.26
C ILE A 180 26.09 84.36 -3.20
N GLY A 181 25.59 83.46 -2.35
CA GLY A 181 26.35 82.90 -1.24
C GLY A 181 27.46 81.94 -1.70
N PHE A 182 27.15 81.05 -2.64
CA PHE A 182 28.09 80.04 -3.12
C PHE A 182 28.06 79.90 -4.64
N VAL A 183 29.24 79.84 -5.25
CA VAL A 183 29.41 79.67 -6.70
C VAL A 183 30.24 78.41 -6.95
N TYR A 184 29.77 77.56 -7.84
CA TYR A 184 30.42 76.30 -8.19
C TYR A 184 30.56 76.13 -9.70
N VAL A 185 31.55 75.36 -10.14
CA VAL A 185 31.65 74.88 -11.52
C VAL A 185 31.25 73.42 -11.55
N ILE A 186 30.42 73.06 -12.53
CA ILE A 186 29.99 71.68 -12.75
C ILE A 186 30.40 71.20 -14.15
N PRO A 187 30.86 69.93 -14.29
CA PRO A 187 31.09 69.33 -15.60
C PRO A 187 29.81 69.28 -16.44
N LYS A 188 29.95 69.37 -17.76
CA LYS A 188 28.82 69.26 -18.70
C LYS A 188 28.09 67.92 -18.53
N GLY A 189 26.77 67.94 -18.73
CA GLY A 189 25.93 66.73 -18.80
C GLY A 189 24.89 66.56 -17.68
N LEU A 190 24.83 67.45 -16.69
CA LEU A 190 23.75 67.47 -15.71
C LEU A 190 22.43 67.93 -16.37
N PRO A 191 21.26 67.33 -16.04
CA PRO A 191 19.97 67.85 -16.48
C PRO A 191 19.76 69.32 -16.06
N THR A 192 19.19 70.12 -16.96
CA THR A 192 19.05 71.58 -16.82
C THR A 192 17.63 72.03 -16.48
N GLU A 193 16.66 71.13 -16.61
CA GLU A 193 15.24 71.35 -16.35
C GLU A 193 15.01 71.70 -14.87
N GLU A 194 14.28 72.79 -14.62
CA GLU A 194 14.01 73.34 -13.27
C GLU A 194 15.29 73.54 -12.42
N SER A 195 16.41 73.82 -13.09
CA SER A 195 17.68 74.05 -12.41
C SER A 195 17.68 75.30 -11.55
N ASP A 196 16.90 76.30 -11.93
CA ASP A 196 16.57 77.48 -11.15
C ASP A 196 15.97 77.12 -9.79
N VAL A 197 15.06 76.13 -9.72
CA VAL A 197 14.36 75.76 -8.48
C VAL A 197 15.34 75.27 -7.41
N TRP A 198 16.27 74.38 -7.76
CA TRP A 198 17.24 73.86 -6.79
C TRP A 198 18.48 74.76 -6.63
N MET A 199 18.76 75.68 -7.55
CA MET A 199 19.79 76.71 -7.36
C MET A 199 19.32 77.82 -6.42
N THR A 200 18.14 78.39 -6.67
CA THR A 200 17.53 79.42 -5.82
C THR A 200 17.22 78.88 -4.43
N GLY A 201 16.70 77.64 -4.33
CA GLY A 201 16.41 76.99 -3.05
C GLY A 201 17.63 76.78 -2.15
N ASN A 202 18.85 76.80 -2.70
CA ASN A 202 20.11 76.62 -1.97
C ASN A 202 20.99 77.89 -1.96
N ASN A 203 20.50 79.02 -2.49
CA ASN A 203 21.26 80.27 -2.65
C ASN A 203 22.65 80.08 -3.30
N CYS A 204 22.70 79.31 -4.39
CA CYS A 204 23.94 79.02 -5.09
C CYS A 204 23.78 79.07 -6.62
N VAL A 205 24.88 79.31 -7.33
CA VAL A 205 24.93 79.36 -8.80
C VAL A 205 25.97 78.39 -9.33
N PHE A 206 25.59 77.64 -10.36
CA PHE A 206 26.48 76.71 -11.06
C PHE A 206 26.87 77.28 -12.43
N LEU A 207 28.15 77.57 -12.58
CA LEU A 207 28.74 78.09 -13.81
C LEU A 207 29.11 76.96 -14.77
N ALA A 208 29.04 77.26 -16.06
CA ALA A 208 29.55 76.37 -17.11
C ALA A 208 31.07 76.28 -17.00
N ALA A 209 31.61 75.08 -17.22
CA ALA A 209 33.05 74.88 -17.30
C ALA A 209 33.66 75.71 -18.43
N ALA A 210 34.52 76.66 -18.07
CA ALA A 210 35.24 77.54 -18.97
C ALA A 210 36.74 77.45 -18.64
N PRO A 211 37.49 76.49 -19.24
CA PRO A 211 38.92 76.30 -18.96
C PRO A 211 39.76 77.55 -19.23
N THR A 212 39.31 78.41 -20.14
CA THR A 212 39.94 79.69 -20.46
C THR A 212 39.77 80.74 -19.36
N LEU A 213 38.91 80.52 -18.36
CA LEU A 213 38.63 81.42 -17.23
C LEU A 213 39.02 80.82 -15.86
N ASP A 214 39.84 79.76 -15.83
CA ASP A 214 40.14 79.00 -14.60
C ASP A 214 40.81 79.85 -13.51
N ARG A 215 41.74 80.75 -13.88
CA ARG A 215 42.40 81.65 -12.92
C ARG A 215 41.41 82.65 -12.34
N LEU A 216 40.52 83.20 -13.16
CA LEU A 216 39.48 84.12 -12.69
C LEU A 216 38.52 83.42 -11.72
N TYR A 217 38.05 82.22 -12.08
CA TYR A 217 37.10 81.45 -11.27
C TYR A 217 37.71 80.99 -9.94
N LYS A 218 38.91 80.39 -9.96
CA LYS A 218 39.54 79.81 -8.76
C LYS A 218 40.26 80.84 -7.89
N GLU A 219 41.07 81.71 -8.50
CA GLU A 219 41.94 82.60 -7.72
C GLU A 219 41.24 83.88 -7.24
N LEU A 220 40.34 84.47 -8.06
CA LEU A 220 39.63 85.71 -7.73
C LEU A 220 38.27 85.45 -7.08
N LEU A 221 37.42 84.61 -7.71
CA LEU A 221 36.04 84.41 -7.29
C LEU A 221 35.85 83.30 -6.25
N GLY A 222 36.87 82.45 -6.04
CA GLY A 222 36.82 81.35 -5.07
C GLY A 222 35.82 80.25 -5.44
N VAL A 223 35.58 80.08 -6.75
CA VAL A 223 34.61 79.12 -7.27
C VAL A 223 35.12 77.70 -7.04
N GLY A 224 34.34 76.89 -6.33
CA GLY A 224 34.70 75.50 -6.05
C GLY A 224 34.29 74.56 -7.19
N ASP A 225 35.14 73.59 -7.50
CA ASP A 225 34.77 72.49 -8.39
C ASP A 225 33.85 71.51 -7.64
N LYS A 226 32.74 71.11 -8.28
CA LYS A 226 31.84 70.08 -7.74
C LYS A 226 31.65 68.96 -8.74
N THR A 227 31.72 67.72 -8.24
CA THR A 227 31.36 66.55 -9.04
C THR A 227 29.84 66.47 -9.19
N HIS A 228 29.35 65.74 -10.19
CA HIS A 228 27.92 65.45 -10.32
C HIS A 228 27.36 64.80 -9.05
N THR A 229 28.11 63.88 -8.42
CA THR A 229 27.72 63.24 -7.15
C THR A 229 27.52 64.23 -6.02
N ASP A 230 28.46 65.15 -5.82
CA ASP A 230 28.33 66.17 -4.77
C ASP A 230 27.17 67.13 -5.06
N CYS A 231 26.86 67.38 -6.34
CA CYS A 231 25.71 68.17 -6.74
C CYS A 231 24.38 67.50 -6.35
N TYR A 232 24.25 66.20 -6.64
CA TYR A 232 23.05 65.44 -6.27
C TYR A 232 22.83 65.38 -4.76
N ILE A 233 23.86 65.02 -3.99
CA ILE A 233 23.74 64.81 -2.54
C ILE A 233 23.45 66.12 -1.80
N ASN A 234 24.15 67.21 -2.15
CA ASN A 234 24.11 68.43 -1.34
C ASN A 234 23.08 69.47 -1.82
N PHE A 235 22.64 69.42 -3.08
CA PHE A 235 21.80 70.48 -3.66
C PHE A 235 20.51 69.96 -4.31
N ILE A 236 20.60 68.92 -5.15
CA ILE A 236 19.42 68.43 -5.90
C ILE A 236 18.51 67.56 -5.02
N PHE A 237 19.04 66.56 -4.31
CA PHE A 237 18.23 65.67 -3.47
C PHE A 237 17.50 66.39 -2.31
N PRO A 238 18.09 67.40 -1.63
CA PRO A 238 17.36 68.20 -0.65
C PRO A 238 16.15 68.95 -1.21
N GLN A 239 16.26 69.43 -2.46
CA GLN A 239 15.20 70.17 -3.16
C GLN A 239 14.31 69.28 -4.04
N PHE A 240 14.55 67.96 -4.04
CA PHE A 240 13.83 67.00 -4.87
C PHE A 240 12.31 67.04 -4.69
N PRO A 241 11.76 67.22 -3.47
CA PRO A 241 10.31 67.39 -3.26
C PRO A 241 9.70 68.64 -3.91
N ASN A 242 10.50 69.64 -4.28
CA ASN A 242 10.03 70.87 -4.93
C ASN A 242 10.04 70.76 -6.46
N LEU A 243 10.69 69.75 -7.03
CA LEU A 243 10.75 69.51 -8.48
C LEU A 243 9.48 68.81 -9.00
N LYS A 244 9.13 69.02 -10.27
CA LYS A 244 8.05 68.27 -10.93
C LYS A 244 8.43 66.80 -11.09
N GLN A 245 7.43 65.92 -11.15
CA GLN A 245 7.64 64.47 -11.28
C GLN A 245 8.43 64.09 -12.54
N THR A 246 8.22 64.78 -13.66
CA THR A 246 8.97 64.58 -14.91
C THR A 246 10.46 64.87 -14.72
N THR A 247 10.78 65.98 -14.05
CA THR A 247 12.15 66.42 -13.75
C THR A 247 12.84 65.47 -12.77
N ARG A 248 12.13 65.04 -11.73
CA ARG A 248 12.62 64.02 -10.79
C ARG A 248 13.03 62.74 -11.50
N MET A 249 12.20 62.28 -12.45
CA MET A 249 12.52 61.07 -13.24
C MET A 249 13.74 61.28 -14.14
N LEU A 250 13.91 62.43 -14.78
CA LEU A 250 15.11 62.75 -15.56
C LEU A 250 16.38 62.67 -14.70
N HIS A 251 16.33 63.27 -13.51
CA HIS A 251 17.41 63.21 -12.53
C HIS A 251 17.71 61.78 -12.07
N LEU A 252 16.70 60.98 -11.73
CA LEU A 252 16.90 59.58 -11.35
C LEU A 252 17.52 58.78 -12.50
N HIS A 253 17.03 58.94 -13.74
CA HIS A 253 17.59 58.27 -14.90
C HIS A 253 19.06 58.65 -15.11
N HIS A 254 19.39 59.92 -14.92
CA HIS A 254 20.77 60.38 -14.98
C HIS A 254 21.63 59.73 -13.89
N VAL A 255 21.17 59.71 -12.63
CA VAL A 255 21.87 59.04 -11.51
C VAL A 255 22.09 57.56 -11.82
N ARG A 256 21.05 56.84 -12.26
CA ARG A 256 21.13 55.41 -12.60
C ARG A 256 22.06 55.14 -13.78
N ARG A 257 22.05 55.97 -14.82
CA ARG A 257 22.81 55.76 -16.06
C ARG A 257 24.28 56.18 -15.96
N PHE A 258 24.59 57.24 -15.22
CA PHE A 258 25.93 57.85 -15.22
C PHE A 258 26.63 57.74 -13.87
N LEU A 259 25.92 57.90 -12.74
CA LEU A 259 26.55 57.89 -11.41
C LEU A 259 26.60 56.50 -10.76
N LEU A 260 25.72 55.59 -11.19
CA LEU A 260 25.63 54.21 -10.71
C LEU A 260 25.99 53.20 -11.82
N ALA A 261 26.66 53.66 -12.88
CA ALA A 261 27.15 52.78 -13.94
C ALA A 261 28.24 51.83 -13.40
N PRO A 262 28.41 50.62 -13.97
CA PRO A 262 29.38 49.63 -13.50
C PRO A 262 30.83 50.11 -13.45
N TYR A 263 31.18 51.13 -14.24
CA TYR A 263 32.53 51.71 -14.34
C TYR A 263 32.63 53.10 -13.68
N SER A 264 31.64 53.48 -12.87
CA SER A 264 31.67 54.74 -12.12
C SER A 264 32.61 54.65 -10.91
N ASN A 265 33.05 55.79 -10.40
CA ASN A 265 34.04 55.88 -9.32
C ASN A 265 33.57 55.13 -8.05
N GLU A 266 34.35 54.12 -7.61
CA GLU A 266 34.01 53.21 -6.50
C GLU A 266 33.74 53.94 -5.17
N ASP A 267 34.39 55.09 -4.93
CA ASP A 267 34.17 55.87 -3.70
C ASP A 267 32.86 56.68 -3.71
N GLN A 268 32.39 57.04 -4.91
CA GLN A 268 31.19 57.87 -5.08
C GLN A 268 29.89 57.05 -5.04
N HIS A 269 29.97 55.79 -5.47
CA HIS A 269 28.82 54.91 -5.58
C HIS A 269 28.13 54.64 -4.21
N PRO A 270 28.83 54.31 -3.10
CA PRO A 270 28.22 54.16 -1.79
C PRO A 270 27.60 55.44 -1.24
N ARG A 271 28.21 56.60 -1.51
CA ARG A 271 27.70 57.92 -1.06
C ARG A 271 26.34 58.21 -1.67
N ILE A 272 26.20 58.01 -2.98
CA ILE A 272 24.91 58.17 -3.68
C ILE A 272 23.88 57.16 -3.17
N ILE A 273 24.24 55.88 -3.06
CA ILE A 273 23.31 54.85 -2.57
C ILE A 273 22.80 55.17 -1.16
N ASN A 274 23.68 55.61 -0.25
CA ASN A 274 23.27 55.99 1.10
C ASN A 274 22.36 57.22 1.12
N SER A 275 22.59 58.21 0.26
CA SER A 275 21.70 59.36 0.14
C SER A 275 20.34 58.97 -0.46
N LEU A 276 20.31 58.05 -1.43
CA LEU A 276 19.06 57.52 -2.00
C LEU A 276 18.23 56.69 -1.01
N LYS A 277 18.84 56.09 0.04
CA LYS A 277 18.10 55.34 1.08
C LYS A 277 17.12 56.22 1.85
N SER A 278 17.50 57.47 2.13
CA SER A 278 16.66 58.44 2.85
C SER A 278 15.80 59.30 1.93
N LEU A 279 16.07 59.29 0.61
CA LEU A 279 15.33 60.08 -0.35
C LEU A 279 13.93 59.49 -0.61
N ALA A 280 12.91 60.32 -0.46
CA ALA A 280 11.54 59.99 -0.82
C ALA A 280 11.28 60.38 -2.29
N PHE A 281 11.24 59.39 -3.19
CA PHE A 281 11.06 59.62 -4.62
C PHE A 281 10.09 58.66 -5.31
N ILE A 282 9.63 57.62 -4.63
CA ILE A 282 8.68 56.65 -5.19
C ILE A 282 7.27 57.08 -4.79
N PRO A 283 6.36 57.35 -5.73
CA PRO A 283 5.00 57.77 -5.37
C PRO A 283 4.24 56.62 -4.69
N ASP A 284 3.52 56.92 -3.60
CA ASP A 284 2.50 56.00 -3.05
C ASP A 284 1.17 56.09 -3.83
N ALA A 285 0.15 55.35 -3.39
CA ALA A 285 -1.16 55.33 -4.05
C ALA A 285 -1.84 56.71 -4.15
N ASN A 286 -1.45 57.67 -3.30
CA ASN A 286 -1.95 59.05 -3.30
C ASN A 286 -1.02 60.01 -4.06
N GLY A 287 0.02 59.49 -4.72
CA GLY A 287 1.03 60.29 -5.41
C GLY A 287 2.06 60.94 -4.48
N THR A 288 2.06 60.64 -3.19
CA THR A 288 3.01 61.22 -2.24
C THR A 288 4.35 60.48 -2.33
N PRO A 289 5.49 61.16 -2.51
CA PRO A 289 6.79 60.50 -2.53
C PRO A 289 7.12 59.82 -1.20
N ARG A 290 7.53 58.55 -1.26
CA ARG A 290 8.00 57.72 -0.15
C ARG A 290 9.38 57.15 -0.46
N THR A 291 10.06 56.71 0.60
CA THR A 291 11.35 56.01 0.50
C THR A 291 11.18 54.58 0.00
N ALA A 292 12.24 53.98 -0.54
CA ALA A 292 12.22 52.58 -0.97
C ALA A 292 11.85 51.60 0.16
N SER A 293 12.24 51.91 1.40
CA SER A 293 11.94 51.12 2.60
C SER A 293 10.46 51.07 2.99
N HIS A 294 9.62 51.94 2.42
CA HIS A 294 8.18 51.86 2.60
C HIS A 294 7.58 50.63 1.89
N PHE A 295 8.14 50.26 0.73
CA PHE A 295 7.60 49.25 -0.18
C PHE A 295 8.23 47.86 0.00
N TYR A 296 7.51 46.85 -0.48
CA TYR A 296 7.96 45.46 -0.52
C TYR A 296 8.47 45.06 -1.90
N ASP A 297 9.51 44.24 -1.94
CA ASP A 297 10.11 43.76 -3.19
C ASP A 297 9.14 42.82 -3.91
N PRO A 298 8.63 43.19 -5.10
CA PRO A 298 7.72 42.34 -5.85
C PRO A 298 8.44 41.12 -6.46
N GLY A 299 9.78 41.12 -6.55
CA GLY A 299 10.57 39.94 -6.92
C GLY A 299 10.61 38.84 -5.85
N VAL A 300 10.25 39.14 -4.59
CA VAL A 300 10.08 38.14 -3.54
C VAL A 300 8.71 37.50 -3.68
N LYS A 301 8.68 36.22 -4.06
CA LYS A 301 7.43 35.48 -4.39
C LYS A 301 6.32 35.65 -3.36
N VAL A 302 6.65 35.67 -2.06
CA VAL A 302 5.67 35.84 -0.99
C VAL A 302 5.02 37.22 -1.04
N PHE A 303 5.79 38.30 -1.14
CA PHE A 303 5.26 39.67 -1.25
C PHE A 303 4.49 39.87 -2.55
N ALA A 304 4.98 39.31 -3.66
CA ALA A 304 4.31 39.35 -4.96
C ALA A 304 2.87 38.82 -4.87
N VAL A 305 2.66 37.75 -4.11
CA VAL A 305 1.40 36.99 -4.04
C VAL A 305 0.50 37.41 -2.88
N MET A 306 1.06 37.80 -1.73
CA MET A 306 0.30 38.08 -0.50
C MET A 306 -0.13 39.55 -0.33
N LEU A 307 0.67 40.48 -0.89
CA LEU A 307 0.47 41.91 -0.71
C LEU A 307 -0.28 42.52 -1.90
N PRO A 308 -1.10 43.56 -1.65
CA PRO A 308 -1.80 44.26 -2.71
C PRO A 308 -0.83 45.18 -3.49
N ARG A 309 -1.27 45.74 -4.63
CA ARG A 309 -0.37 46.49 -5.55
C ARG A 309 0.16 47.77 -4.92
N GLU A 310 -0.59 48.39 -4.01
CA GLU A 310 -0.29 49.67 -3.36
C GLU A 310 0.90 49.59 -2.40
N GLN A 311 1.21 48.40 -1.88
CA GLN A 311 2.38 48.16 -1.01
C GLN A 311 3.65 47.82 -1.80
N LYS A 312 3.55 47.74 -3.13
CA LYS A 312 4.66 47.47 -4.05
C LYS A 312 4.98 48.76 -4.81
N PRO A 313 6.22 48.94 -5.30
CA PRO A 313 6.55 50.10 -6.12
C PRO A 313 5.64 50.17 -7.37
N PRO A 314 5.01 51.32 -7.66
CA PRO A 314 4.18 51.49 -8.86
C PRO A 314 5.05 51.70 -10.10
N GLU A 315 4.42 51.77 -11.29
CA GLU A 315 5.12 52.21 -12.50
C GLU A 315 5.64 53.66 -12.34
N PRO A 316 6.89 53.98 -12.74
CA PRO A 316 7.85 53.16 -13.49
C PRO A 316 8.91 52.48 -12.60
N PHE A 317 8.62 52.15 -11.35
CA PHE A 317 9.54 51.52 -10.40
C PHE A 317 9.28 50.02 -10.20
N ASP A 318 8.42 49.43 -11.02
CA ASP A 318 7.98 48.05 -10.92
C ASP A 318 8.98 47.07 -11.58
N GLU A 319 8.60 45.78 -11.67
CA GLU A 319 9.46 44.70 -12.18
C GLU A 319 9.98 44.93 -13.61
N ASN A 320 9.19 45.58 -14.47
CA ASN A 320 9.48 45.68 -15.91
C ASN A 320 10.44 46.85 -16.24
N SER A 321 10.66 47.72 -15.26
CA SER A 321 11.37 48.99 -15.44
C SER A 321 12.88 48.93 -15.19
N GLY A 322 13.35 47.78 -14.67
CA GLY A 322 14.74 47.54 -14.26
C GLY A 322 15.20 48.35 -13.05
N TRP A 323 14.31 49.06 -12.35
CA TRP A 323 14.66 49.83 -11.16
C TRP A 323 14.84 48.99 -9.90
N LEU A 324 14.28 47.78 -9.85
CA LEU A 324 14.28 46.95 -8.65
C LEU A 324 15.67 46.66 -8.08
N ASP A 325 16.68 46.43 -8.91
CA ASP A 325 18.04 46.16 -8.42
C ASP A 325 18.63 47.36 -7.67
N LEU A 326 18.31 48.57 -8.12
CA LEU A 326 18.67 49.78 -7.39
C LEU A 326 17.84 49.88 -6.09
N LEU A 327 16.52 49.65 -6.17
CA LEU A 327 15.63 49.71 -5.01
C LEU A 327 16.03 48.73 -3.90
N ARG A 328 16.45 47.51 -4.24
CA ARG A 328 17.01 46.52 -3.31
C ARG A 328 18.23 47.07 -2.57
N LYS A 329 19.13 47.76 -3.26
CA LYS A 329 20.32 48.39 -2.66
C LYS A 329 19.97 49.58 -1.76
N VAL A 330 18.89 50.30 -2.06
CA VAL A 330 18.46 51.49 -1.32
C VAL A 330 17.39 51.21 -0.24
N GLY A 331 17.09 49.94 0.05
CA GLY A 331 16.31 49.55 1.23
C GLY A 331 14.93 48.97 1.00
N LEU A 332 14.59 48.55 -0.23
CA LEU A 332 13.37 47.79 -0.52
C LEU A 332 13.30 46.51 0.35
N LYS A 333 12.14 46.24 0.97
CA LYS A 333 11.99 45.11 1.89
C LYS A 333 12.05 43.76 1.14
N GLN A 334 13.06 42.96 1.45
CA GLN A 334 13.37 41.69 0.78
C GLN A 334 13.10 40.44 1.64
N GLU A 335 13.06 40.57 2.96
CA GLU A 335 12.93 39.44 3.88
C GLU A 335 11.55 39.38 4.53
N VAL A 336 10.96 38.19 4.57
CA VAL A 336 9.70 37.91 5.29
C VAL A 336 10.05 37.51 6.72
N ASN A 337 9.69 38.33 7.70
CA ASN A 337 9.90 38.01 9.12
C ASN A 337 8.82 37.04 9.65
N LYS A 338 9.02 36.50 10.86
CA LYS A 338 8.11 35.50 11.48
C LYS A 338 6.69 36.05 11.68
N ASP A 339 6.56 37.25 12.23
CA ASP A 339 5.25 37.85 12.54
C ASP A 339 4.43 38.12 11.26
N GLN A 340 5.09 38.64 10.23
CA GLN A 340 4.49 38.90 8.93
C GLN A 340 4.08 37.60 8.22
N PHE A 341 4.90 36.55 8.32
CA PHE A 341 4.53 35.25 7.78
C PHE A 341 3.28 34.69 8.48
N LEU A 342 3.22 34.78 9.81
CA LEU A 342 2.08 34.33 10.60
C LEU A 342 0.79 35.10 10.26
N GLU A 343 0.89 36.42 10.09
CA GLU A 343 -0.23 37.26 9.65
C GLU A 343 -0.74 36.83 8.26
N PHE A 344 0.17 36.55 7.32
CA PHE A 344 -0.19 36.02 6.00
C PHE A 344 -0.87 34.66 6.08
N SER A 345 -0.37 33.72 6.90
CA SER A 345 -1.01 32.42 7.11
C SER A 345 -2.41 32.55 7.72
N LYS A 346 -2.59 33.42 8.73
CA LYS A 346 -3.91 33.69 9.34
C LYS A 346 -4.88 34.33 8.34
N LYS A 347 -4.40 35.23 7.48
CA LYS A 347 -5.19 35.84 6.40
C LYS A 347 -5.68 34.79 5.39
N VAL A 348 -4.81 33.89 4.93
CA VAL A 348 -5.17 32.80 4.00
C VAL A 348 -6.19 31.87 4.63
N ALA A 349 -5.98 31.46 5.90
CA ALA A 349 -6.94 30.62 6.62
C ALA A 349 -8.34 31.25 6.70
N LYS A 350 -8.43 32.55 7.04
CA LYS A 350 -9.70 33.28 7.11
C LYS A 350 -10.37 33.44 5.75
N GLN A 351 -9.60 33.66 4.69
CA GLN A 351 -10.14 33.73 3.32
C GLN A 351 -10.62 32.37 2.81
N ALA A 352 -9.99 31.27 3.24
CA ALA A 352 -10.38 29.92 2.85
C ALA A 352 -11.76 29.49 3.38
N GLU A 353 -12.23 30.07 4.49
CA GLU A 353 -13.55 29.77 5.06
C GLU A 353 -14.71 30.18 4.13
N ASN A 354 -14.52 31.22 3.32
CA ASN A 354 -15.55 31.78 2.44
C ASN A 354 -15.18 31.65 0.95
N VAL A 355 -14.36 30.64 0.60
CA VAL A 355 -13.80 30.51 -0.75
C VAL A 355 -14.88 30.17 -1.80
N SER A 356 -14.78 30.80 -2.97
CA SER A 356 -15.56 30.46 -4.16
C SER A 356 -14.66 29.83 -5.23
N LYS A 357 -15.23 29.08 -6.19
CA LYS A 357 -14.49 28.52 -7.34
C LYS A 357 -13.57 29.51 -8.05
N LYS A 358 -14.04 30.76 -8.21
CA LYS A 358 -13.27 31.83 -8.89
C LYS A 358 -12.06 32.28 -8.08
N THR A 359 -12.12 32.19 -6.76
CA THR A 359 -11.07 32.65 -5.83
C THR A 359 -10.13 31.51 -5.42
N TYR A 360 -10.54 30.25 -5.56
CA TYR A 360 -9.81 29.08 -5.09
C TYR A 360 -8.38 29.00 -5.66
N SER A 361 -8.22 29.11 -6.98
CA SER A 361 -6.90 29.04 -7.64
C SER A 361 -5.94 30.13 -7.16
N ALA A 362 -6.44 31.35 -6.91
CA ALA A 362 -5.64 32.44 -6.38
C ALA A 362 -5.19 32.15 -4.93
N LEU A 363 -6.09 31.59 -4.11
CA LEU A 363 -5.80 31.23 -2.72
C LEU A 363 -4.88 30.01 -2.61
N GLU A 364 -5.00 29.03 -3.51
CA GLU A 364 -4.09 27.88 -3.61
C GLU A 364 -2.68 28.36 -3.95
N LYS A 365 -2.55 29.30 -4.89
CA LYS A 365 -1.26 29.94 -5.21
C LYS A 365 -0.67 30.65 -3.99
N GLN A 366 -1.47 31.35 -3.19
CA GLN A 366 -1.04 31.95 -1.92
C GLN A 366 -0.54 30.91 -0.92
N SER A 367 -1.33 29.86 -0.68
CA SER A 367 -0.98 28.76 0.21
C SER A 367 0.32 28.06 -0.21
N ARG A 368 0.41 27.65 -1.48
CA ARG A 368 1.61 27.00 -2.03
C ARG A 368 2.84 27.88 -1.89
N THR A 369 2.71 29.20 -2.11
CA THR A 369 3.82 30.15 -1.97
C THR A 369 4.29 30.24 -0.52
N LEU A 370 3.37 30.32 0.44
CA LEU A 370 3.70 30.35 1.87
C LEU A 370 4.36 29.05 2.33
N VAL A 371 3.79 27.90 1.98
CA VAL A 371 4.32 26.59 2.38
C VAL A 371 5.70 26.35 1.74
N THR A 372 5.87 26.68 0.46
CA THR A 372 7.19 26.58 -0.20
C THR A 372 8.22 27.47 0.48
N HIS A 373 7.83 28.69 0.91
CA HIS A 373 8.72 29.56 1.65
C HIS A 373 9.07 29.00 3.04
N LEU A 374 8.08 28.46 3.77
CA LEU A 374 8.27 27.81 5.06
C LEU A 374 9.26 26.64 4.96
N LEU A 375 9.13 25.80 3.93
CA LEU A 375 10.01 24.63 3.75
C LEU A 375 11.47 25.04 3.42
N ASN A 376 11.65 26.10 2.63
CA ASN A 376 12.98 26.54 2.17
C ASN A 376 13.71 27.48 3.14
N ASN A 377 12.99 28.24 3.97
CA ASN A 377 13.59 29.23 4.86
C ASN A 377 13.84 28.66 6.27
N LYS A 378 15.09 28.24 6.51
CA LYS A 378 15.53 27.69 7.81
C LYS A 378 15.34 28.65 8.99
N ALA A 379 15.27 29.97 8.77
CA ALA A 379 15.05 30.95 9.84
C ALA A 379 13.65 30.83 10.47
N LEU A 380 12.69 30.23 9.75
CA LEU A 380 11.32 29.99 10.22
C LEU A 380 11.18 28.65 10.98
N HIS A 381 12.22 27.83 11.08
CA HIS A 381 12.16 26.47 11.67
C HIS A 381 12.36 26.45 13.18
N ASP A 382 11.62 27.31 13.88
CA ASP A 382 11.51 27.31 15.34
C ASP A 382 10.39 26.36 15.77
N VAL A 383 10.67 25.48 16.75
CA VAL A 383 9.76 24.40 17.18
C VAL A 383 8.44 24.94 17.72
N THR A 384 8.49 26.03 18.49
CA THR A 384 7.30 26.64 19.10
C THR A 384 6.41 27.31 18.05
N TYR A 385 7.06 28.05 17.14
CA TYR A 385 6.43 28.72 16.03
C TYR A 385 5.79 27.75 15.02
N ILE A 386 6.47 26.64 14.69
CA ILE A 386 5.94 25.59 13.81
C ILE A 386 4.66 24.96 14.38
N ARG A 387 4.59 24.76 15.70
CA ARG A 387 3.40 24.19 16.35
C ARG A 387 2.19 25.13 16.27
N GLU A 388 2.40 26.44 16.42
CA GLU A 388 1.31 27.40 16.20
C GLU A 388 0.82 27.34 14.75
N LEU A 389 1.74 27.37 13.78
CA LEU A 389 1.41 27.29 12.35
C LEU A 389 0.72 25.97 11.96
N SER A 390 1.06 24.84 12.59
CA SER A 390 0.53 23.52 12.21
C SER A 390 -0.97 23.39 12.43
N THR A 391 -1.55 24.20 13.32
CA THR A 391 -2.97 24.20 13.66
C THR A 391 -3.83 25.02 12.69
N LEU A 392 -3.24 25.94 11.95
CA LEU A 392 -3.94 26.87 11.06
C LEU A 392 -4.38 26.18 9.75
N LYS A 393 -5.63 26.41 9.34
CA LYS A 393 -6.22 25.85 8.12
C LYS A 393 -5.85 26.64 6.85
N PHE A 394 -4.56 26.89 6.61
CA PHE A 394 -4.09 27.69 5.47
C PHE A 394 -3.46 26.85 4.35
N VAL A 395 -3.42 25.52 4.47
CA VAL A 395 -2.80 24.62 3.50
C VAL A 395 -3.83 24.12 2.50
N ALA A 396 -3.60 24.32 1.21
CA ALA A 396 -4.44 23.74 0.16
C ALA A 396 -4.20 22.21 0.08
N PRO A 397 -5.25 21.38 0.21
CA PRO A 397 -5.12 19.93 0.15
C PRO A 397 -4.94 19.42 -1.29
N SER A 398 -4.44 18.19 -1.41
CA SER A 398 -4.40 17.45 -2.69
C SER A 398 -5.78 16.92 -3.03
N LYS A 399 -6.11 16.88 -4.32
CA LYS A 399 -7.27 16.14 -4.83
C LYS A 399 -6.87 14.67 -4.90
N ALA A 400 -7.68 13.77 -4.33
CA ALA A 400 -7.48 12.33 -4.50
C ALA A 400 -7.55 11.98 -6.00
N SER A 401 -6.86 10.92 -6.42
CA SER A 401 -6.89 10.47 -7.81
C SER A 401 -8.32 10.25 -8.31
N ASP A 402 -8.56 10.51 -9.61
CA ASP A 402 -9.91 10.41 -10.19
C ASP A 402 -10.41 8.94 -10.12
N GLU A 403 -9.52 7.95 -10.09
CA GLU A 403 -9.83 6.55 -9.81
C GLU A 403 -10.36 6.36 -8.39
N LEU A 404 -9.86 7.10 -7.40
CA LEU A 404 -10.37 7.04 -6.03
C LEU A 404 -11.64 7.87 -5.89
N ILE A 405 -11.69 9.10 -6.41
CA ILE A 405 -12.89 9.96 -6.37
C ILE A 405 -14.07 9.35 -7.13
N SER A 406 -13.81 8.54 -8.16
CA SER A 406 -14.89 7.76 -8.77
C SER A 406 -15.43 6.67 -7.84
N LEU A 407 -14.68 6.25 -6.78
CA LEU A 407 -15.16 5.28 -5.79
C LEU A 407 -16.15 5.91 -4.80
N HIS A 408 -15.91 7.17 -4.45
CA HIS A 408 -16.55 7.92 -3.34
C HIS A 408 -16.08 9.40 -3.32
N ARG A 409 -16.58 10.26 -2.42
CA ARG A 409 -16.08 11.63 -2.27
C ARG A 409 -14.93 11.73 -1.27
N GLN A 410 -14.05 12.69 -1.48
CA GLN A 410 -12.91 12.95 -0.59
C GLN A 410 -13.37 13.55 0.75
N HIS A 411 -12.61 13.28 1.82
CA HIS A 411 -12.86 13.72 3.19
C HIS A 411 -13.07 15.24 3.31
N LEU A 412 -14.07 15.65 4.11
CA LEU A 412 -14.43 17.06 4.35
C LEU A 412 -14.72 17.85 3.06
N CYS A 413 -15.16 17.19 1.99
CA CYS A 413 -15.52 17.84 0.72
C CYS A 413 -17.05 17.80 0.49
N PRO A 414 -17.83 18.72 1.13
CA PRO A 414 -19.28 18.75 1.00
C PRO A 414 -19.77 19.36 -0.34
N ARG A 415 -18.91 20.11 -1.05
CA ARG A 415 -19.18 20.75 -2.35
C ARG A 415 -18.16 20.24 -3.38
N GLU A 416 -18.24 20.68 -4.63
CA GLU A 416 -17.21 20.36 -5.65
C GLU A 416 -15.81 20.90 -5.29
N ASP A 417 -15.71 21.83 -4.33
CA ASP A 417 -14.46 22.47 -3.92
C ASP A 417 -13.96 21.92 -2.56
N ILE A 418 -12.68 21.57 -2.50
CA ILE A 418 -12.04 20.97 -1.31
C ILE A 418 -11.62 22.09 -0.35
N PRO A 419 -12.09 22.13 0.91
CA PRO A 419 -11.70 23.19 1.84
C PRO A 419 -10.23 23.09 2.26
N PHE A 420 -9.63 24.22 2.61
CA PHE A 420 -8.25 24.25 3.08
C PHE A 420 -8.12 23.53 4.42
N THR A 421 -6.95 22.93 4.62
CA THR A 421 -6.65 22.11 5.79
C THR A 421 -5.45 22.65 6.57
N ARG A 422 -5.20 22.03 7.71
CA ARG A 422 -4.09 22.28 8.61
C ARG A 422 -3.04 21.17 8.45
N PHE A 423 -1.80 21.41 8.88
CA PHE A 423 -0.79 20.34 8.86
C PHE A 423 -1.14 19.23 9.87
N HIS A 424 -1.59 19.63 11.06
CA HIS A 424 -1.92 18.70 12.14
C HIS A 424 -3.03 17.71 11.73
N GLY A 425 -2.73 16.42 11.78
CA GLY A 425 -3.69 15.34 11.48
C GLY A 425 -3.96 15.09 9.99
N SER A 426 -3.36 15.86 9.08
CA SER A 426 -3.44 15.59 7.64
C SER A 426 -2.41 14.54 7.23
N ILE A 427 -2.66 13.84 6.12
CA ILE A 427 -1.86 12.68 5.68
C ILE A 427 -1.35 12.93 4.27
N PRO A 428 -0.09 12.59 3.93
CA PRO A 428 0.42 12.70 2.57
C PRO A 428 -0.49 11.99 1.55
N ASP A 429 -0.66 12.62 0.39
CA ASP A 429 -1.37 12.05 -0.76
C ASP A 429 -0.81 10.69 -1.22
N THR A 430 0.43 10.35 -0.87
CA THR A 430 1.01 9.00 -1.08
C THR A 430 0.20 7.87 -0.45
N HIS A 431 -0.59 8.15 0.61
CA HIS A 431 -1.46 7.18 1.26
C HIS A 431 -2.93 7.33 0.84
N GLU A 432 -3.21 8.04 -0.25
CA GLU A 432 -4.57 8.35 -0.71
C GLU A 432 -5.50 7.14 -0.66
N ARG A 433 -5.07 5.98 -1.15
CA ARG A 433 -5.88 4.75 -1.23
C ARG A 433 -6.49 4.30 0.10
N LEU A 434 -5.88 4.66 1.23
CA LEU A 434 -6.32 4.26 2.56
C LEU A 434 -7.16 5.32 3.28
N VAL A 435 -6.97 6.60 2.98
CA VAL A 435 -7.44 7.70 3.86
C VAL A 435 -8.21 8.79 3.17
N TRP A 436 -8.34 8.71 1.85
CA TRP A 436 -8.90 9.79 1.05
C TRP A 436 -10.36 10.13 1.41
N THR A 437 -11.12 9.22 2.04
CA THR A 437 -12.48 9.52 2.54
C THR A 437 -12.52 9.95 4.02
N SER A 438 -11.40 9.82 4.74
CA SER A 438 -11.35 9.92 6.21
C SER A 438 -10.36 10.93 6.78
N ALA A 439 -9.41 11.41 5.98
CA ALA A 439 -8.45 12.43 6.36
C ALA A 439 -8.15 13.36 5.18
N SER A 440 -7.73 14.60 5.46
CA SER A 440 -7.29 15.53 4.42
C SER A 440 -5.95 15.08 3.83
N LEU A 441 -5.87 15.12 2.49
CA LEU A 441 -4.66 14.77 1.75
C LEU A 441 -3.72 15.98 1.65
N LEU A 442 -2.49 15.83 2.10
CA LEU A 442 -1.43 16.83 1.92
C LEU A 442 -0.75 16.59 0.57
N PRO A 443 -0.66 17.62 -0.29
CA PRO A 443 0.01 17.49 -1.57
C PRO A 443 1.52 17.36 -1.40
N CYS A 444 2.18 16.73 -2.36
CA CYS A 444 3.64 16.51 -2.34
C CYS A 444 4.47 17.78 -2.08
N TRP A 445 4.03 18.96 -2.55
CA TRP A 445 4.72 20.24 -2.32
C TRP A 445 4.59 20.77 -0.89
N ALA A 446 3.66 20.23 -0.09
CA ALA A 446 3.47 20.56 1.32
C ALA A 446 4.12 19.56 2.26
N VAL A 447 4.68 18.45 1.75
CA VAL A 447 5.34 17.42 2.55
C VAL A 447 6.82 17.81 2.78
N PRO A 448 7.27 18.02 4.03
CA PRO A 448 8.67 18.32 4.32
C PRO A 448 9.61 17.17 3.93
N SER A 449 10.78 17.49 3.39
CA SER A 449 11.84 16.49 3.14
C SER A 449 12.34 15.88 4.46
N THR A 450 12.71 14.60 4.43
CA THR A 450 13.15 13.81 5.59
C THR A 450 14.39 14.35 6.30
N GLU A 451 15.14 15.25 5.67
CA GLU A 451 16.39 15.81 6.18
C GLU A 451 16.19 16.90 7.25
N VAL A 452 14.98 17.44 7.42
CA VAL A 452 14.73 18.53 8.37
C VAL A 452 13.99 18.00 9.61
N LEU A 453 14.75 17.48 10.58
CA LEU A 453 14.23 16.92 11.85
C LEU A 453 13.28 17.86 12.61
N LYS A 454 13.47 19.19 12.50
CA LYS A 454 12.66 20.21 13.18
C LYS A 454 11.20 20.30 12.67
N LEU A 455 10.95 19.88 11.43
CA LEU A 455 9.62 19.90 10.80
C LEU A 455 8.75 18.67 11.18
N LYS A 456 9.29 17.71 11.95
CA LYS A 456 8.49 16.64 12.57
C LYS A 456 7.41 17.17 13.54
N THR A 457 7.59 18.40 14.04
CA THR A 457 6.66 19.12 14.93
C THR A 457 5.37 19.59 14.22
N LEU A 458 5.27 19.47 12.89
CA LEU A 458 4.04 19.80 12.15
C LEU A 458 2.88 18.81 12.43
N GLU A 459 3.11 17.73 13.18
CA GLU A 459 2.10 16.76 13.64
C GLU A 459 1.17 16.22 12.53
N PHE A 460 1.64 16.22 11.28
CA PHE A 460 0.97 15.51 10.18
C PHE A 460 1.26 14.01 10.31
N SER A 461 0.24 13.18 10.11
CA SER A 461 0.40 11.74 10.31
C SER A 461 1.00 11.11 9.05
N ARG A 462 2.16 10.49 9.18
CA ARG A 462 2.73 9.67 8.11
C ARG A 462 2.00 8.32 7.95
N ASN A 463 1.18 7.93 8.93
CA ASN A 463 0.48 6.65 8.99
C ASN A 463 -1.04 6.83 9.28
N PRO A 464 -1.96 6.14 8.60
CA PRO A 464 -3.41 6.21 8.87
C PRO A 464 -3.84 5.66 10.25
N PRO A 465 -4.70 6.34 11.04
CA PRO A 465 -5.37 5.74 12.21
C PRO A 465 -6.65 4.95 11.82
N SER A 466 -7.14 4.06 12.69
CA SER A 466 -8.16 3.00 12.47
C SER A 466 -9.56 3.38 11.90
N ILE A 467 -9.71 3.64 10.60
CA ILE A 467 -11.00 3.98 9.93
C ILE A 467 -11.69 2.77 9.27
N ARG A 468 -12.12 1.78 10.06
CA ARG A 468 -12.42 0.45 9.50
C ARG A 468 -13.77 0.26 8.79
N SER A 469 -14.94 0.67 9.29
CA SER A 469 -16.24 0.19 8.74
C SER A 469 -16.74 0.88 7.46
N SER A 470 -16.82 2.22 7.42
CA SER A 470 -17.43 2.94 6.27
C SER A 470 -16.55 3.00 5.01
N LEU A 471 -15.22 2.96 5.15
CA LEU A 471 -14.27 2.90 4.03
C LEU A 471 -14.35 1.57 3.29
N MET A 472 -14.57 0.50 4.05
CA MET A 472 -14.55 -0.85 3.53
C MET A 472 -15.70 -1.12 2.57
N SER A 473 -16.94 -0.74 2.88
CA SER A 473 -18.10 -0.94 1.97
C SER A 473 -17.93 -0.26 0.60
N GLN A 474 -17.22 0.88 0.55
CA GLN A 474 -16.90 1.59 -0.69
C GLN A 474 -15.68 1.03 -1.41
N ASN A 475 -14.66 0.60 -0.65
CA ASN A 475 -13.50 -0.10 -1.19
C ASN A 475 -13.91 -1.46 -1.79
N TYR A 476 -14.83 -2.20 -1.16
CA TYR A 476 -15.36 -3.47 -1.66
C TYR A 476 -16.17 -3.31 -2.94
N ARG A 477 -17.03 -2.29 -3.02
CA ARG A 477 -17.81 -1.99 -4.24
C ARG A 477 -16.97 -1.81 -5.49
N LYS A 478 -15.72 -1.39 -5.32
CA LYS A 478 -14.85 -1.09 -6.47
C LYS A 478 -13.72 -2.09 -6.70
N ALA A 479 -13.22 -2.75 -5.65
CA ALA A 479 -12.41 -3.95 -5.82
C ALA A 479 -13.13 -4.99 -6.71
N THR A 480 -14.46 -5.01 -6.69
CA THR A 480 -15.32 -5.86 -7.52
C THR A 480 -15.66 -5.28 -8.91
N GLN A 481 -15.57 -3.96 -9.12
CA GLN A 481 -15.67 -3.39 -10.46
C GLN A 481 -14.43 -3.74 -11.30
N ASP A 482 -13.24 -3.79 -10.69
CA ASP A 482 -12.02 -4.28 -11.38
C ASP A 482 -12.01 -5.81 -11.57
N LEU A 483 -12.80 -6.54 -10.76
CA LEU A 483 -12.98 -7.99 -10.87
C LEU A 483 -14.04 -8.40 -11.92
N SER A 484 -14.71 -7.44 -12.58
CA SER A 484 -15.79 -7.70 -13.55
C SER A 484 -15.34 -8.39 -14.84
N SER A 485 -14.02 -8.59 -15.02
CA SER A 485 -13.45 -9.40 -16.11
C SER A 485 -13.52 -10.90 -15.83
N CYS A 486 -13.74 -11.31 -14.58
CA CYS A 486 -14.04 -12.69 -14.22
C CYS A 486 -15.55 -12.88 -14.35
N GLN A 487 -16.03 -13.06 -15.58
CA GLN A 487 -17.43 -13.42 -15.77
C GLN A 487 -17.67 -14.82 -15.18
N LYS A 488 -18.83 -14.94 -14.55
CA LYS A 488 -19.44 -16.13 -13.96
C LYS A 488 -19.13 -17.40 -14.77
N SER A 489 -18.02 -18.06 -14.49
CA SER A 489 -17.82 -19.47 -14.81
C SER A 489 -18.05 -20.24 -13.53
N ASP A 490 -18.91 -21.25 -13.57
CA ASP A 490 -19.31 -22.04 -12.40
C ASP A 490 -18.15 -22.85 -11.79
N SER A 491 -16.96 -22.86 -12.41
CA SER A 491 -15.75 -23.41 -11.78
C SER A 491 -14.87 -22.31 -11.17
N LEU A 492 -14.62 -22.43 -9.87
CA LEU A 492 -13.65 -21.61 -9.11
C LEU A 492 -12.21 -21.74 -9.66
N ASP A 493 -11.95 -22.77 -10.47
CA ASP A 493 -10.66 -23.10 -11.07
C ASP A 493 -10.34 -22.30 -12.34
N ALA A 494 -11.33 -21.66 -12.98
CA ALA A 494 -11.14 -20.83 -14.16
C ALA A 494 -10.96 -19.32 -13.83
N CYS A 495 -10.78 -18.97 -12.55
CA CYS A 495 -10.62 -17.58 -12.14
C CYS A 495 -9.28 -16.98 -12.62
N SER A 496 -9.22 -15.66 -12.82
CA SER A 496 -7.96 -15.00 -13.14
C SER A 496 -6.88 -15.25 -12.06
N PRO A 497 -5.59 -15.29 -12.42
CA PRO A 497 -4.52 -15.47 -11.43
C PRO A 497 -4.50 -14.34 -10.38
N VAL A 498 -4.99 -13.15 -10.74
CA VAL A 498 -5.15 -12.02 -9.82
C VAL A 498 -6.23 -12.30 -8.77
N CYS A 499 -7.36 -12.88 -9.18
CA CYS A 499 -8.43 -13.34 -8.28
C CYS A 499 -7.95 -14.45 -7.33
N HIS A 500 -7.17 -15.40 -7.83
CA HIS A 500 -6.56 -16.45 -7.02
C HIS A 500 -5.65 -15.89 -5.91
N GLU A 501 -4.81 -14.92 -6.26
CA GLU A 501 -3.88 -14.27 -5.33
C GLU A 501 -4.61 -13.39 -4.31
N ILE A 502 -5.67 -12.67 -4.72
CA ILE A 502 -6.53 -11.91 -3.81
C ILE A 502 -7.21 -12.85 -2.81
N GLY A 503 -7.77 -13.96 -3.30
CA GLY A 503 -8.41 -14.98 -2.48
C GLY A 503 -7.49 -15.49 -1.37
N LYS A 504 -6.27 -15.91 -1.74
CA LYS A 504 -5.27 -16.42 -0.80
C LYS A 504 -4.82 -15.39 0.24
N ARG A 505 -4.76 -14.12 -0.12
CA ARG A 505 -4.29 -13.06 0.80
C ARG A 505 -5.36 -12.57 1.75
N LEU A 506 -6.63 -12.63 1.35
CA LEU A 506 -7.74 -12.05 2.11
C LEU A 506 -8.61 -13.10 2.82
N SER A 507 -8.52 -14.39 2.49
CA SER A 507 -9.36 -15.46 3.07
C SER A 507 -9.27 -15.53 4.60
N ASP A 508 -8.07 -15.35 5.15
CA ASP A 508 -7.83 -15.43 6.60
C ASP A 508 -8.12 -14.10 7.33
N ILE A 509 -8.46 -13.03 6.60
CA ILE A 509 -8.65 -11.69 7.15
C ILE A 509 -10.13 -11.42 7.39
N SER A 510 -10.48 -11.07 8.63
CA SER A 510 -11.80 -10.53 8.97
C SER A 510 -11.98 -9.16 8.32
N CYS A 511 -12.62 -9.16 7.17
CA CYS A 511 -12.65 -8.00 6.29
C CYS A 511 -14.07 -7.69 5.79
N ILE A 512 -15.02 -8.61 5.93
CA ILE A 512 -16.43 -8.37 5.58
C ILE A 512 -17.16 -7.80 6.78
N LEU A 513 -17.99 -6.80 6.53
CA LEU A 513 -18.68 -6.06 7.58
C LEU A 513 -20.14 -6.53 7.69
N VAL A 514 -20.53 -7.09 8.83
CA VAL A 514 -21.89 -7.57 9.12
C VAL A 514 -22.53 -6.78 10.26
N GLU A 515 -23.79 -7.12 10.59
CA GLU A 515 -24.60 -6.43 11.62
C GLU A 515 -24.67 -4.91 11.39
N ASP A 516 -25.14 -4.50 10.21
CA ASP A 516 -25.30 -3.09 9.84
C ASP A 516 -24.04 -2.24 10.06
N GLY A 517 -22.87 -2.81 9.82
CA GLY A 517 -21.63 -2.04 9.79
C GLY A 517 -20.76 -2.13 11.04
N ARG A 518 -21.07 -3.04 11.97
CA ARG A 518 -20.48 -3.04 13.33
C ARG A 518 -19.38 -4.07 13.52
N VAL A 519 -19.46 -5.22 12.86
CA VAL A 519 -18.59 -6.37 13.13
C VAL A 519 -17.87 -6.82 11.87
N PHE A 520 -16.55 -6.98 11.97
CA PHE A 520 -15.75 -7.58 10.91
C PHE A 520 -15.68 -9.09 11.08
N VAL A 521 -16.08 -9.81 10.03
CA VAL A 521 -16.07 -11.25 9.96
C VAL A 521 -15.28 -11.74 8.76
N ARG A 522 -14.82 -12.98 8.84
CA ARG A 522 -14.19 -13.67 7.73
C ARG A 522 -15.27 -14.18 6.77
N CYS A 523 -14.87 -14.44 5.52
CA CYS A 523 -15.81 -14.96 4.53
C CYS A 523 -16.25 -16.40 4.84
N ASP A 524 -15.43 -17.21 5.53
CA ASP A 524 -15.80 -18.56 5.96
C ASP A 524 -16.95 -18.61 7.00
N GLN A 525 -17.30 -17.46 7.58
CA GLN A 525 -18.45 -17.28 8.47
C GLN A 525 -19.72 -16.85 7.72
N LEU A 526 -19.68 -16.81 6.38
CA LEU A 526 -20.76 -16.32 5.56
C LEU A 526 -21.37 -17.44 4.71
N ALA A 527 -22.70 -17.39 4.55
CA ALA A 527 -23.43 -18.17 3.56
C ALA A 527 -24.43 -17.27 2.80
N PHE A 528 -24.59 -17.48 1.49
CA PHE A 528 -25.56 -16.73 0.68
C PHE A 528 -26.99 -17.11 1.04
N HIS A 529 -27.24 -18.42 1.10
CA HIS A 529 -28.49 -19.01 1.52
C HIS A 529 -28.35 -19.51 2.95
N LEU A 530 -28.92 -18.71 3.86
CA LEU A 530 -29.06 -19.02 5.27
C LEU A 530 -30.44 -18.55 5.72
N ASP A 531 -31.20 -19.46 6.32
CA ASP A 531 -32.56 -19.20 6.81
C ASP A 531 -32.53 -18.35 8.09
N GLU A 532 -31.66 -18.73 9.04
CA GLU A 532 -31.48 -18.04 10.32
C GLU A 532 -30.01 -17.67 10.55
N GLN A 533 -29.74 -16.40 10.83
CA GLN A 533 -28.40 -15.94 11.17
C GLN A 533 -28.08 -16.30 12.62
N LEU A 534 -26.84 -16.71 12.88
CA LEU A 534 -26.36 -17.11 14.20
C LEU A 534 -25.16 -16.23 14.64
N PRO A 535 -25.36 -14.93 14.92
CA PRO A 535 -24.28 -14.09 15.41
C PRO A 535 -23.72 -14.58 16.77
N PRO A 536 -22.40 -14.43 17.03
CA PRO A 536 -21.40 -13.84 16.15
C PRO A 536 -20.71 -14.83 15.18
N TYR A 537 -21.28 -16.02 14.99
CA TYR A 537 -20.55 -17.16 14.42
C TYR A 537 -20.81 -17.39 12.94
N LEU A 538 -22.07 -17.31 12.50
CA LEU A 538 -22.48 -17.57 11.13
C LEU A 538 -23.49 -16.50 10.69
N TYR A 539 -23.24 -15.86 9.56
CA TYR A 539 -24.08 -14.78 9.06
C TYR A 539 -24.54 -15.06 7.64
N LYS A 540 -25.72 -14.55 7.33
CA LYS A 540 -26.17 -14.45 5.95
C LYS A 540 -25.40 -13.32 5.30
N VAL A 541 -24.92 -13.53 4.07
CA VAL A 541 -24.32 -12.45 3.29
C VAL A 541 -25.35 -11.31 3.16
N PRO A 542 -25.05 -10.09 3.64
CA PRO A 542 -25.94 -8.95 3.47
C PRO A 542 -26.33 -8.76 2.00
N ARG A 543 -27.59 -8.44 1.74
CA ARG A 543 -28.10 -8.26 0.35
C ARG A 543 -27.28 -7.24 -0.44
N GLU A 544 -26.74 -6.23 0.24
CA GLU A 544 -25.86 -5.20 -0.32
C GLU A 544 -24.57 -5.76 -0.95
N TYR A 545 -24.16 -6.96 -0.54
CA TYR A 545 -22.97 -7.65 -1.03
C TYR A 545 -23.29 -8.75 -2.03
N GLY A 546 -24.55 -8.94 -2.42
CA GLY A 546 -24.95 -9.95 -3.40
C GLY A 546 -24.24 -9.81 -4.75
N SER A 547 -23.85 -8.59 -5.14
CA SER A 547 -23.03 -8.36 -6.35
C SER A 547 -21.60 -8.89 -6.26
N PHE A 548 -21.13 -9.27 -5.08
CA PHE A 548 -19.75 -9.71 -4.80
C PHE A 548 -19.65 -11.21 -4.58
N GLU A 549 -20.68 -11.95 -5.00
CA GLU A 549 -20.85 -13.38 -4.73
C GLU A 549 -19.60 -14.21 -5.05
N HIS A 550 -19.09 -14.06 -6.26
CA HIS A 550 -17.91 -14.77 -6.74
C HIS A 550 -16.64 -14.47 -5.90
N LEU A 551 -16.41 -13.21 -5.50
CA LEU A 551 -15.28 -12.84 -4.65
C LEU A 551 -15.43 -13.44 -3.25
N PHE A 552 -16.64 -13.39 -2.69
CA PHE A 552 -16.89 -13.88 -1.34
C PHE A 552 -16.77 -15.41 -1.30
N LYS A 553 -17.29 -16.12 -2.31
CA LYS A 553 -17.09 -17.56 -2.48
C LYS A 553 -15.60 -17.92 -2.50
N ARG A 554 -14.81 -17.16 -3.25
CA ARG A 554 -13.36 -17.34 -3.32
C ARG A 554 -12.64 -17.14 -1.98
N LEU A 555 -13.16 -16.26 -1.13
CA LEU A 555 -12.62 -15.98 0.20
C LEU A 555 -13.09 -16.98 1.27
N GLY A 556 -14.00 -17.90 0.93
CA GLY A 556 -14.50 -18.95 1.81
C GLY A 556 -15.99 -18.89 2.13
N ALA A 557 -16.75 -17.95 1.56
CA ALA A 557 -18.21 -17.92 1.74
C ALA A 557 -18.86 -19.09 1.00
N MET A 558 -19.84 -19.72 1.63
CA MET A 558 -20.50 -20.89 1.06
C MET A 558 -21.84 -20.52 0.41
N GLU A 559 -22.25 -21.29 -0.60
CA GLU A 559 -23.56 -21.09 -1.23
C GLU A 559 -24.70 -21.35 -0.24
N GLU A 560 -24.64 -22.50 0.42
CA GLU A 560 -25.48 -22.91 1.53
C GLU A 560 -24.58 -23.22 2.74
N ALA A 561 -25.12 -23.11 3.95
CA ALA A 561 -24.37 -23.42 5.16
C ALA A 561 -23.94 -24.90 5.18
N THR A 562 -22.66 -25.17 5.37
CA THR A 562 -22.11 -26.53 5.30
C THR A 562 -21.91 -27.19 6.65
N PRO A 563 -21.83 -28.55 6.72
CA PRO A 563 -21.49 -29.25 7.96
C PRO A 563 -20.21 -28.73 8.63
N ALA A 564 -19.20 -28.38 7.83
CA ALA A 564 -17.94 -27.86 8.33
C ALA A 564 -18.09 -26.47 8.99
N GLN A 565 -18.93 -25.59 8.44
CA GLN A 565 -19.25 -24.30 9.05
C GLN A 565 -19.97 -24.47 10.40
N PHE A 566 -20.90 -25.42 10.51
CA PHE A 566 -21.58 -25.72 11.76
C PHE A 566 -20.66 -26.37 12.81
N ALA A 567 -19.77 -27.28 12.39
CA ALA A 567 -18.76 -27.87 13.28
C ALA A 567 -17.81 -26.80 13.84
N LYS A 568 -17.36 -25.87 12.99
CA LYS A 568 -16.52 -24.73 13.40
C LYS A 568 -17.24 -23.78 14.35
N LEU A 569 -18.53 -23.51 14.09
CA LEU A 569 -19.38 -22.75 15.00
C LEU A 569 -19.45 -23.39 16.39
N LEU A 570 -19.67 -24.72 16.46
CA LEU A 570 -19.72 -25.45 17.73
C LEU A 570 -18.38 -25.38 18.49
N SER A 571 -17.25 -25.42 17.78
CA SER A 571 -15.92 -25.19 18.36
C SER A 571 -15.76 -23.77 18.92
N CYS A 572 -16.18 -22.73 18.18
CA CYS A 572 -16.15 -21.35 18.67
C CYS A 572 -17.11 -21.13 19.85
N LEU A 573 -18.27 -21.80 19.86
CA LEU A 573 -19.23 -21.74 20.97
C LEU A 573 -18.65 -22.41 22.22
N LYS A 574 -17.94 -23.53 22.06
CA LYS A 574 -17.21 -24.20 23.15
C LYS A 574 -16.15 -23.29 23.77
N GLU A 575 -15.36 -22.60 22.94
CA GLU A 575 -14.33 -21.65 23.39
C GLU A 575 -14.93 -20.48 24.19
N SER A 576 -16.12 -20.00 23.79
CA SER A 576 -16.86 -18.95 24.50
C SER A 576 -17.37 -19.41 25.88
N CYS A 577 -17.89 -20.64 25.97
CA CYS A 577 -18.56 -21.15 27.17
C CYS A 577 -17.62 -21.66 28.28
N GLN A 578 -16.38 -22.06 27.95
CA GLN A 578 -15.34 -22.51 28.90
C GLN A 578 -15.87 -23.46 30.01
N ASP A 579 -16.62 -24.50 29.62
CA ASP A 579 -17.22 -25.55 30.50
C ASP A 579 -18.36 -25.13 31.45
N LYS A 580 -18.86 -23.89 31.32
CA LYS A 580 -20.04 -23.41 32.06
C LYS A 580 -21.34 -23.85 31.38
N LYS A 581 -22.43 -23.83 32.15
CA LYS A 581 -23.78 -24.06 31.62
C LYS A 581 -24.13 -22.91 30.66
N MET A 582 -24.54 -23.28 29.44
CA MET A 582 -24.91 -22.31 28.42
C MET A 582 -26.13 -21.47 28.84
N HIS A 583 -26.12 -20.18 28.53
CA HIS A 583 -27.27 -19.30 28.74
C HIS A 583 -28.28 -19.39 27.58
N ALA A 584 -29.46 -18.77 27.72
CA ALA A 584 -30.56 -18.91 26.75
C ALA A 584 -30.16 -18.61 25.29
N ASN A 585 -29.38 -17.54 25.04
CA ASN A 585 -28.94 -17.23 23.67
C ASN A 585 -27.91 -18.23 23.11
N GLU A 586 -26.96 -18.72 23.93
CA GLU A 586 -26.02 -19.79 23.52
C GLU A 586 -26.76 -21.09 23.23
N LEU A 587 -27.79 -21.42 24.03
CA LEU A 587 -28.65 -22.58 23.80
C LEU A 587 -29.45 -22.44 22.49
N ASN A 588 -29.89 -21.23 22.13
CA ASN A 588 -30.55 -21.00 20.86
C ASN A 588 -29.59 -21.20 19.68
N VAL A 589 -28.38 -20.66 19.76
CA VAL A 589 -27.34 -20.83 18.73
C VAL A 589 -26.95 -22.31 18.60
N LEU A 590 -26.76 -23.00 19.72
CA LEU A 590 -26.50 -24.42 19.79
C LEU A 590 -27.62 -25.23 19.12
N LYS A 591 -28.89 -24.90 19.40
CA LYS A 591 -30.05 -25.58 18.83
C LYS A 591 -29.97 -25.61 17.30
N HIS A 592 -29.76 -24.44 16.70
CA HIS A 592 -29.69 -24.27 15.26
C HIS A 592 -28.41 -24.88 14.66
N ALA A 593 -27.28 -24.79 15.36
CA ALA A 593 -26.02 -25.37 14.88
C ALA A 593 -26.04 -26.90 14.84
N VAL A 594 -26.60 -27.55 15.86
CA VAL A 594 -26.75 -29.01 15.92
C VAL A 594 -27.77 -29.49 14.89
N PHE A 595 -28.90 -28.80 14.75
CA PHE A 595 -29.88 -29.09 13.71
C PHE A 595 -29.25 -28.97 12.32
N GLY A 596 -28.62 -27.82 12.02
CA GLY A 596 -27.99 -27.54 10.74
C GLY A 596 -26.90 -28.54 10.38
N LEU A 597 -26.06 -28.95 11.35
CA LEU A 597 -25.02 -29.95 11.17
C LEU A 597 -25.59 -31.29 10.68
N PHE A 598 -26.56 -31.87 11.41
CA PHE A 598 -27.07 -33.19 11.06
C PHE A 598 -28.04 -33.18 9.89
N PHE A 599 -28.80 -32.09 9.72
CA PHE A 599 -29.66 -31.90 8.56
C PHE A 599 -28.84 -31.87 7.26
N THR A 600 -27.76 -31.08 7.24
CA THR A 600 -26.89 -30.98 6.05
C THR A 600 -26.12 -32.28 5.78
N LEU A 601 -25.61 -32.97 6.80
CA LEU A 601 -25.01 -34.30 6.64
C LEU A 601 -25.99 -35.32 6.05
N LYS A 602 -27.22 -35.33 6.55
CA LYS A 602 -28.25 -36.26 6.07
C LYS A 602 -28.64 -35.94 4.63
N ALA A 603 -28.83 -34.66 4.30
CA ALA A 603 -29.14 -34.23 2.93
C ALA A 603 -28.03 -34.59 1.93
N ILE A 604 -26.76 -34.56 2.35
CA ILE A 604 -25.63 -35.00 1.51
C ILE A 604 -25.67 -36.52 1.31
N GLN A 605 -25.86 -37.29 2.39
CA GLN A 605 -25.96 -38.75 2.32
C GLN A 605 -27.11 -39.22 1.41
N ASP A 606 -28.28 -38.58 1.51
CA ASP A 606 -29.45 -38.92 0.69
C ASP A 606 -29.25 -38.61 -0.80
N ARG A 607 -28.31 -37.70 -1.14
CA ARG A 607 -27.96 -37.34 -2.52
C ARG A 607 -26.86 -38.22 -3.12
N SER A 608 -25.96 -38.78 -2.32
CA SER A 608 -24.75 -39.49 -2.79
C SER A 608 -24.91 -40.99 -3.03
N GLY A 609 -25.97 -41.64 -2.53
CA GLY A 609 -26.04 -43.11 -2.52
C GLY A 609 -25.02 -43.75 -1.56
N ASP A 610 -25.03 -45.08 -1.43
CA ASP A 610 -24.19 -45.86 -0.48
C ASP A 610 -22.68 -45.83 -0.79
N ASP A 611 -22.26 -45.12 -1.85
CA ASP A 611 -20.86 -44.84 -2.14
C ASP A 611 -20.31 -43.88 -1.07
N GLN A 612 -19.45 -44.39 -0.18
CA GLN A 612 -18.72 -43.64 0.85
C GLN A 612 -17.69 -42.68 0.23
N GLN A 613 -18.15 -41.71 -0.57
CA GLN A 613 -17.30 -40.66 -1.10
C GLN A 613 -17.29 -39.48 -0.13
N ASP A 614 -16.09 -39.19 0.39
CA ASP A 614 -15.65 -38.08 1.25
C ASP A 614 -16.72 -37.42 2.13
N ASN A 615 -16.81 -37.89 3.38
CA ASN A 615 -17.56 -37.19 4.42
C ASN A 615 -16.98 -35.77 4.58
N PRO A 616 -17.79 -34.69 4.49
CA PRO A 616 -17.30 -33.31 4.56
C PRO A 616 -16.66 -32.95 5.91
N LEU A 617 -16.79 -33.81 6.93
CA LEU A 617 -16.13 -33.68 8.22
C LEU A 617 -14.84 -34.50 8.35
N ALA A 618 -14.37 -35.16 7.28
CA ALA A 618 -13.16 -36.01 7.31
C ALA A 618 -11.90 -35.22 7.70
N GLU A 619 -11.77 -33.97 7.22
CA GLU A 619 -10.66 -33.08 7.53
C GLU A 619 -10.75 -32.42 8.91
N ILE A 620 -11.87 -32.59 9.63
CA ILE A 620 -12.09 -31.97 10.94
C ILE A 620 -11.59 -32.90 12.03
N GLU A 621 -10.62 -32.42 12.82
CA GLU A 621 -10.01 -33.19 13.91
C GLU A 621 -10.91 -33.34 15.14
N THR A 622 -11.72 -32.34 15.45
CA THR A 622 -12.53 -32.29 16.68
C THR A 622 -13.94 -31.77 16.44
N LEU A 623 -14.93 -32.42 17.05
CA LEU A 623 -16.33 -32.02 17.03
C LEU A 623 -16.88 -31.94 18.45
N TYR A 624 -17.59 -30.85 18.75
CA TYR A 624 -18.25 -30.64 20.04
C TYR A 624 -19.76 -30.80 19.92
N LEU A 625 -20.36 -31.60 20.80
CA LEU A 625 -21.79 -31.88 20.84
C LEU A 625 -22.35 -31.62 22.25
N PRO A 626 -23.67 -31.40 22.38
CA PRO A 626 -24.27 -31.05 23.67
C PRO A 626 -24.52 -32.25 24.57
N SER A 627 -24.15 -32.14 25.85
CA SER A 627 -24.52 -33.10 26.90
C SER A 627 -25.85 -32.72 27.56
N SER A 628 -26.49 -33.70 28.21
CA SER A 628 -27.73 -33.53 29.00
C SER A 628 -27.64 -32.43 30.08
N GLY A 629 -26.43 -32.07 30.50
CA GLY A 629 -26.12 -30.96 31.42
C GLY A 629 -26.11 -29.57 30.77
N GLN A 630 -26.49 -29.43 29.49
CA GLN A 630 -26.43 -28.19 28.71
C GLN A 630 -24.99 -27.63 28.61
N LYS A 631 -24.03 -28.53 28.35
CA LYS A 631 -22.62 -28.21 28.13
C LYS A 631 -22.13 -28.83 26.83
N LEU A 632 -21.15 -28.22 26.17
CA LEU A 632 -20.51 -28.78 24.99
C LEU A 632 -19.32 -29.65 25.38
N HIS A 633 -19.30 -30.91 24.94
CA HIS A 633 -18.18 -31.84 25.13
C HIS A 633 -17.73 -32.41 23.79
N LEU A 634 -16.51 -32.94 23.73
CA LEU A 634 -16.04 -33.67 22.56
C LEU A 634 -17.02 -34.81 22.25
N SER A 635 -17.38 -34.99 20.99
CA SER A 635 -18.31 -36.05 20.57
C SER A 635 -17.84 -37.42 21.06
N THR A 636 -16.54 -37.69 21.02
CA THR A 636 -15.94 -38.96 21.48
C THR A 636 -16.07 -39.20 22.99
N ASN A 637 -16.32 -38.17 23.81
CA ASN A 637 -16.51 -38.28 25.25
C ASN A 637 -17.98 -38.45 25.66
N LEU A 638 -18.91 -38.28 24.72
CA LEU A 638 -20.34 -38.41 24.98
C LEU A 638 -20.82 -39.85 24.75
N VAL A 639 -21.81 -40.23 25.55
CA VAL A 639 -22.49 -41.52 25.42
C VAL A 639 -23.85 -41.33 24.77
N LEU A 640 -24.09 -42.06 23.68
CA LEU A 640 -25.39 -42.15 23.04
C LEU A 640 -26.30 -43.04 23.88
N PHE A 641 -27.44 -42.49 24.27
CA PHE A 641 -28.45 -43.23 25.00
C PHE A 641 -29.33 -44.05 24.03
N ASP A 642 -28.89 -45.25 23.67
CA ASP A 642 -29.54 -46.17 22.72
C ASP A 642 -30.42 -47.24 23.38
N CYS A 643 -30.35 -47.39 24.71
CA CYS A 643 -31.06 -48.41 25.48
C CYS A 643 -32.14 -47.82 26.41
N PRO A 644 -33.36 -47.47 25.91
CA PRO A 644 -34.46 -46.94 26.74
C PRO A 644 -34.87 -47.81 27.92
N GLN A 645 -34.63 -49.11 27.84
CA GLN A 645 -34.89 -50.03 28.95
C GLN A 645 -33.99 -49.78 30.18
N HIS A 646 -32.85 -49.09 30.02
CA HIS A 646 -31.88 -48.83 31.10
C HIS A 646 -32.02 -47.44 31.73
N THR A 647 -32.87 -46.54 31.17
CA THR A 647 -32.92 -45.10 31.54
C THR A 647 -33.19 -44.86 33.01
N SER A 648 -34.04 -45.69 33.61
CA SER A 648 -34.45 -45.54 35.01
C SER A 648 -33.57 -46.30 36.01
N ARG A 649 -32.57 -47.03 35.52
CA ARG A 649 -31.70 -47.92 36.31
C ARG A 649 -30.25 -47.43 36.41
N ILE A 650 -29.86 -46.48 35.56
CA ILE A 650 -28.51 -45.89 35.56
C ILE A 650 -28.58 -44.51 36.22
N PRO A 651 -27.72 -44.23 37.22
CA PRO A 651 -27.59 -42.88 37.77
C PRO A 651 -27.19 -41.89 36.68
N ARG A 652 -27.90 -40.76 36.59
CA ARG A 652 -27.62 -39.72 35.57
C ARG A 652 -26.21 -39.12 35.66
N SER A 653 -25.51 -39.28 36.78
CA SER A 653 -24.14 -38.78 37.01
C SER A 653 -23.05 -39.75 36.54
N MET A 654 -23.38 -40.98 36.14
CA MET A 654 -22.39 -42.00 35.81
C MET A 654 -21.73 -41.76 34.45
N TYR A 655 -22.50 -41.28 33.47
CA TYR A 655 -22.01 -40.96 32.13
C TYR A 655 -22.51 -39.59 31.69
N GLU A 656 -21.71 -38.91 30.87
CA GLU A 656 -22.13 -37.71 30.16
C GLU A 656 -22.91 -38.10 28.91
N PHE A 657 -24.22 -38.17 29.04
CA PHE A 657 -25.11 -38.51 27.93
C PHE A 657 -25.25 -37.34 26.95
N LEU A 658 -25.31 -37.67 25.65
CA LEU A 658 -25.76 -36.74 24.62
C LEU A 658 -27.15 -36.21 25.00
N ASP A 659 -27.36 -34.90 24.83
CA ASP A 659 -28.66 -34.30 25.10
C ASP A 659 -29.74 -34.84 24.16
N GLU A 660 -31.00 -34.72 24.59
CA GLU A 660 -32.13 -35.27 23.85
C GLU A 660 -32.25 -34.60 22.47
N LEU A 661 -32.03 -35.39 21.42
CA LEU A 661 -32.06 -34.94 20.02
C LEU A 661 -33.36 -34.22 19.62
N ARG A 662 -34.48 -34.57 20.27
CA ARG A 662 -35.78 -33.91 20.07
C ARG A 662 -35.77 -32.43 20.46
N LYS A 663 -34.91 -32.02 21.41
CA LYS A 663 -34.75 -30.60 21.80
C LYS A 663 -34.10 -29.77 20.69
N TYR A 664 -33.43 -30.44 19.75
CA TYR A 664 -32.73 -29.87 18.61
C TYR A 664 -33.52 -30.03 17.30
N ASP A 665 -34.81 -30.36 17.37
CA ASP A 665 -35.71 -30.57 16.21
C ASP A 665 -35.25 -31.68 15.24
N LEU A 666 -34.40 -32.61 15.70
CA LEU A 666 -33.91 -33.75 14.93
C LEU A 666 -34.92 -34.92 14.95
N THR A 667 -36.14 -34.71 14.44
CA THR A 667 -37.18 -35.76 14.38
C THR A 667 -37.06 -36.68 13.17
N PHE A 668 -36.23 -36.32 12.19
CA PHE A 668 -36.04 -37.04 10.94
C PHE A 668 -34.93 -38.09 10.98
N VAL A 669 -34.16 -38.17 12.08
CA VAL A 669 -33.03 -39.11 12.24
C VAL A 669 -33.14 -39.83 13.58
N THR A 670 -32.86 -41.12 13.59
CA THR A 670 -32.75 -41.89 14.84
C THR A 670 -31.38 -41.67 15.50
N PRO A 671 -31.25 -41.83 16.84
CA PRO A 671 -29.97 -41.72 17.54
C PRO A 671 -28.86 -42.59 16.91
N GLU A 672 -29.21 -43.79 16.45
CA GLU A 672 -28.28 -44.69 15.78
C GLU A 672 -27.80 -44.13 14.44
N GLN A 673 -28.72 -43.64 13.60
CA GLN A 673 -28.37 -43.03 12.31
C GLN A 673 -27.45 -41.81 12.48
N ILE A 674 -27.61 -41.02 13.54
CA ILE A 674 -26.72 -39.89 13.84
C ILE A 674 -25.25 -40.31 13.99
N VAL A 675 -24.99 -41.43 14.67
CA VAL A 675 -23.63 -41.95 14.83
C VAL A 675 -23.04 -42.42 13.48
N HIS A 676 -23.89 -42.89 12.57
CA HIS A 676 -23.47 -43.32 11.24
C HIS A 676 -23.18 -42.15 10.29
N LEU A 677 -23.77 -40.97 10.52
CA LEU A 677 -23.48 -39.74 9.76
C LEU A 677 -22.08 -39.17 10.05
N LEU A 678 -21.48 -39.53 11.19
CA LEU A 678 -20.17 -39.05 11.61
C LEU A 678 -19.03 -39.96 11.13
N PRO A 679 -17.87 -39.39 10.75
CA PRO A 679 -16.68 -40.18 10.42
C PRO A 679 -16.15 -40.90 11.65
N VAL A 680 -15.41 -42.00 11.44
CA VAL A 680 -15.01 -42.97 12.49
C VAL A 680 -14.32 -42.30 13.68
N HIS A 681 -13.47 -41.30 13.46
CA HIS A 681 -12.73 -40.60 14.51
C HIS A 681 -13.58 -39.62 15.34
N LEU A 682 -14.79 -39.29 14.91
CA LEU A 682 -15.71 -38.38 15.61
C LEU A 682 -16.92 -39.10 16.23
N LYS A 683 -17.00 -40.44 16.14
CA LYS A 683 -18.14 -41.22 16.64
C LYS A 683 -18.22 -41.22 18.17
N MET A 684 -19.45 -41.11 18.66
CA MET A 684 -19.81 -41.26 20.07
C MET A 684 -19.80 -42.74 20.50
N GLN A 685 -19.66 -43.00 21.79
CA GLN A 685 -19.78 -44.35 22.35
C GLN A 685 -21.26 -44.70 22.58
N SER A 686 -21.62 -45.96 22.36
CA SER A 686 -22.98 -46.48 22.59
C SER A 686 -23.12 -46.93 24.05
N LEU A 687 -24.27 -46.68 24.69
CA LEU A 687 -24.52 -47.19 26.04
C LEU A 687 -24.59 -48.72 26.07
N ALA A 688 -25.12 -49.35 25.01
CA ALA A 688 -25.15 -50.81 24.87
C ALA A 688 -23.75 -51.45 24.90
N SER A 689 -22.70 -50.74 24.47
CA SER A 689 -21.33 -51.25 24.55
C SER A 689 -20.70 -51.04 25.93
N LEU A 690 -21.20 -50.10 26.74
CA LEU A 690 -20.67 -49.78 28.07
C LEU A 690 -21.31 -50.58 29.19
N VAL A 691 -22.61 -50.88 29.09
CA VAL A 691 -23.38 -51.51 30.16
C VAL A 691 -24.12 -52.74 29.63
N ARG A 692 -24.01 -53.85 30.34
CA ARG A 692 -24.81 -55.07 30.09
C ARG A 692 -25.78 -55.31 31.23
N GLU A 693 -26.83 -56.07 30.95
CA GLU A 693 -27.80 -56.50 31.95
C GLU A 693 -27.53 -57.95 32.30
N ASP A 694 -27.27 -58.25 33.57
CA ASP A 694 -26.94 -59.58 34.08
C ASP A 694 -28.03 -60.06 35.07
N LEU A 695 -28.15 -61.39 35.22
CA LEU A 695 -29.06 -62.01 36.19
C LEU A 695 -28.54 -61.76 37.62
N HIS A 696 -29.38 -61.22 38.50
CA HIS A 696 -28.96 -60.96 39.88
C HIS A 696 -28.59 -62.27 40.60
N PRO A 697 -27.47 -62.35 41.34
CA PRO A 697 -26.95 -63.58 41.94
C PRO A 697 -28.00 -64.36 42.75
N GLU A 698 -28.81 -63.69 43.58
CA GLU A 698 -29.88 -64.33 44.37
C GLU A 698 -30.92 -65.12 43.56
N CYS A 699 -31.10 -64.82 42.27
CA CYS A 699 -32.07 -65.55 41.46
C CYS A 699 -31.58 -66.97 41.17
N ARG A 700 -30.26 -67.18 41.08
CA ARG A 700 -29.67 -68.49 40.73
C ARG A 700 -30.04 -69.58 41.74
N ASP A 701 -30.27 -69.19 43.00
CA ASP A 701 -30.68 -70.07 44.10
C ASP A 701 -32.22 -70.24 44.22
N LYS A 702 -33.00 -69.44 43.48
CA LYS A 702 -34.49 -69.41 43.53
C LYS A 702 -35.13 -69.98 42.27
N LYS A 703 -34.73 -71.21 41.91
CA LYS A 703 -35.33 -71.95 40.78
C LYS A 703 -36.75 -72.39 41.11
N CYS A 704 -37.62 -72.45 40.10
CA CYS A 704 -38.98 -72.96 40.30
C CYS A 704 -38.94 -74.44 40.65
N GLN A 705 -39.39 -74.79 41.85
CA GLN A 705 -39.40 -76.18 42.31
C GLN A 705 -40.22 -77.10 41.38
N ALA A 706 -41.33 -76.60 40.83
CA ALA A 706 -42.13 -77.34 39.87
C ALA A 706 -41.37 -77.64 38.56
N ASP A 707 -40.42 -76.78 38.14
CA ASP A 707 -39.62 -77.03 36.93
C ASP A 707 -38.48 -78.01 37.19
N VAL A 708 -37.84 -77.91 38.37
CA VAL A 708 -36.84 -78.89 38.84
C VAL A 708 -37.45 -80.29 38.90
N GLU A 709 -38.70 -80.40 39.38
CA GLU A 709 -39.47 -81.65 39.41
C GLU A 709 -40.12 -82.04 38.07
N LYS A 710 -39.90 -81.26 36.99
CA LYS A 710 -40.51 -81.46 35.66
C LYS A 710 -42.05 -81.48 35.68
N LYS A 711 -42.68 -80.72 36.58
CA LYS A 711 -44.13 -80.52 36.68
C LYS A 711 -44.59 -79.12 36.24
N CYS A 712 -43.67 -78.21 35.90
CA CYS A 712 -44.02 -76.88 35.41
C CYS A 712 -44.68 -76.96 34.03
N GLN A 713 -46.00 -76.84 33.98
CA GLN A 713 -46.79 -77.03 32.76
C GLN A 713 -46.34 -76.12 31.61
N THR A 714 -46.15 -74.82 31.87
CA THR A 714 -45.78 -73.83 30.86
C THR A 714 -44.39 -74.09 30.26
N THR A 715 -43.38 -74.33 31.10
CA THR A 715 -42.00 -74.56 30.62
C THR A 715 -41.87 -75.92 29.96
N ASN A 716 -42.52 -76.96 30.47
CA ASN A 716 -42.52 -78.28 29.84
C ASN A 716 -43.19 -78.25 28.47
N HIS A 717 -44.32 -77.56 28.35
CA HIS A 717 -44.98 -77.36 27.06
C HIS A 717 -44.05 -76.66 26.06
N LEU A 718 -43.36 -75.60 26.48
CA LEU A 718 -42.36 -74.94 25.64
C LEU A 718 -41.19 -75.88 25.28
N ARG A 719 -40.69 -76.72 26.20
CA ARG A 719 -39.66 -77.71 25.87
C ARG A 719 -40.13 -78.72 24.82
N GLN A 720 -41.39 -79.18 24.92
CA GLN A 720 -41.97 -80.11 23.96
C GLN A 720 -42.02 -79.51 22.55
N VAL A 721 -42.36 -78.23 22.43
CA VAL A 721 -42.41 -77.54 21.13
C VAL A 721 -40.99 -77.17 20.63
N LEU A 722 -40.18 -76.53 21.46
CA LEU A 722 -38.86 -75.99 21.09
C LEU A 722 -37.84 -77.03 20.66
N PHE A 723 -37.83 -78.19 21.33
CA PHE A 723 -36.89 -79.28 21.05
C PHE A 723 -37.51 -80.40 20.19
N SER A 724 -38.64 -80.11 19.52
CA SER A 724 -39.26 -81.04 18.58
C SER A 724 -38.60 -80.97 17.19
N PRO A 725 -38.47 -82.09 16.45
CA PRO A 725 -38.04 -82.07 15.06
C PRO A 725 -39.04 -81.32 14.17
N GLN A 726 -40.34 -81.38 14.49
CA GLN A 726 -41.41 -80.70 13.76
C GLN A 726 -41.23 -79.18 13.72
N LEU A 727 -40.64 -78.59 14.77
CA LEU A 727 -40.33 -77.15 14.78
C LEU A 727 -39.21 -76.81 13.79
N VAL A 728 -38.17 -77.64 13.68
CA VAL A 728 -37.08 -77.45 12.71
C VAL A 728 -37.62 -77.51 11.29
N ASP A 729 -38.45 -78.52 11.01
CA ASP A 729 -39.11 -78.67 9.70
C ASP A 729 -40.06 -77.49 9.41
N GLY A 730 -40.79 -77.03 10.43
CA GLY A 730 -41.64 -75.84 10.35
C GLY A 730 -40.86 -74.57 10.00
N ILE A 731 -39.71 -74.33 10.63
CA ILE A 731 -38.83 -73.18 10.32
C ILE A 731 -38.27 -73.30 8.90
N ILE A 732 -37.80 -74.48 8.49
CA ILE A 732 -37.30 -74.70 7.12
C ILE A 732 -38.41 -74.46 6.08
N ARG A 733 -39.64 -74.90 6.36
CA ARG A 733 -40.81 -74.67 5.51
C ARG A 733 -41.14 -73.18 5.39
N ILE A 734 -41.10 -72.44 6.50
CA ILE A 734 -41.26 -70.97 6.49
C ILE A 734 -40.18 -70.30 5.63
N LEU A 735 -38.91 -70.67 5.81
CA LEU A 735 -37.81 -70.07 5.04
C LEU A 735 -37.93 -70.38 3.54
N LYS A 736 -38.28 -71.61 3.16
CA LYS A 736 -38.50 -71.99 1.76
C LYS A 736 -39.62 -71.19 1.10
N PHE A 737 -40.70 -70.96 1.83
CA PHE A 737 -41.82 -70.12 1.39
C PHE A 737 -41.38 -68.66 1.21
N GLN A 738 -40.65 -68.11 2.19
CA GLN A 738 -40.13 -66.76 2.15
C GLN A 738 -39.20 -66.51 0.94
N PHE A 739 -38.30 -67.45 0.64
CA PHE A 739 -37.35 -67.34 -0.46
C PHE A 739 -37.91 -67.79 -1.83
N GLN A 740 -39.23 -67.98 -1.95
CA GLN A 740 -39.91 -68.32 -3.22
C GLN A 740 -39.24 -69.48 -3.99
N LYS A 741 -38.83 -70.54 -3.27
CA LYS A 741 -38.13 -71.73 -3.83
C LYS A 741 -36.70 -71.50 -4.38
N ALA A 742 -36.05 -70.37 -4.09
CA ALA A 742 -34.59 -70.29 -4.28
C ALA A 742 -33.90 -71.36 -3.39
N LYS A 743 -32.83 -72.01 -3.89
CA LYS A 743 -32.10 -73.05 -3.15
C LYS A 743 -31.59 -72.49 -1.82
N LEU A 744 -32.30 -72.78 -0.73
CA LEU A 744 -31.83 -72.54 0.64
C LEU A 744 -30.46 -73.19 0.78
N THR A 745 -29.43 -72.41 1.13
CA THR A 745 -28.06 -72.91 1.24
C THR A 745 -27.97 -73.94 2.37
N GLU A 746 -27.04 -74.89 2.23
CA GLU A 746 -26.87 -75.95 3.23
C GLU A 746 -26.46 -75.38 4.60
N ASP A 747 -25.73 -74.26 4.61
CA ASP A 747 -25.36 -73.54 5.82
C ASP A 747 -26.58 -73.03 6.60
N VAL A 748 -27.61 -72.50 5.91
CA VAL A 748 -28.85 -72.04 6.56
C VAL A 748 -29.61 -73.21 7.17
N ARG A 749 -29.71 -74.34 6.45
CA ARG A 749 -30.34 -75.57 6.97
C ARG A 749 -29.58 -76.11 8.18
N ASN A 750 -28.25 -76.09 8.14
CA ASN A 750 -27.42 -76.54 9.24
C ASN A 750 -27.59 -75.66 10.47
N ASN A 751 -27.67 -74.33 10.32
CA ASN A 751 -27.95 -73.41 11.42
C ASN A 751 -29.34 -73.65 12.05
N VAL A 752 -30.37 -73.91 11.23
CA VAL A 752 -31.72 -74.24 11.72
C VAL A 752 -31.76 -75.64 12.38
N ARG A 753 -30.91 -76.57 11.98
CA ARG A 753 -30.77 -77.87 12.67
C ARG A 753 -29.93 -77.79 13.94
N SER A 754 -29.01 -76.83 14.04
CA SER A 754 -28.10 -76.69 15.18
C SER A 754 -28.66 -75.82 16.31
N PHE A 755 -29.58 -74.88 16.04
CA PHE A 755 -30.04 -73.91 17.07
C PHE A 755 -30.57 -74.58 18.35
N GLN A 756 -31.20 -75.76 18.24
CA GLN A 756 -31.71 -76.50 19.39
C GLN A 756 -30.60 -76.94 20.35
N LYS A 757 -29.36 -77.15 19.86
CA LYS A 757 -28.20 -77.47 20.71
C LYS A 757 -27.63 -76.22 21.39
N GLU A 758 -27.96 -75.05 20.87
CA GLU A 758 -27.46 -73.75 21.31
C GLU A 758 -28.44 -73.00 22.21
N LEU A 759 -29.62 -73.58 22.47
CA LEU A 759 -30.68 -72.98 23.28
C LEU A 759 -31.02 -73.85 24.50
N SER A 760 -31.15 -73.24 25.67
CA SER A 760 -31.61 -73.88 26.90
C SER A 760 -32.64 -73.00 27.63
N ILE A 761 -33.59 -73.61 28.35
CA ILE A 761 -34.61 -72.87 29.10
C ILE A 761 -34.79 -73.40 30.53
N SER A 762 -34.99 -72.49 31.49
CA SER A 762 -35.30 -72.83 32.88
C SER A 762 -36.37 -71.90 33.47
N CYS A 763 -37.15 -72.42 34.42
CA CYS A 763 -38.14 -71.63 35.14
C CYS A 763 -37.63 -71.18 36.52
N MET A 764 -37.87 -69.92 36.85
CA MET A 764 -37.43 -69.25 38.07
C MET A 764 -38.63 -68.82 38.92
N GLU A 765 -38.53 -68.92 40.25
CA GLU A 765 -39.56 -68.40 41.16
C GLU A 765 -39.53 -66.87 41.20
N VAL A 766 -38.32 -66.31 41.28
CA VAL A 766 -38.06 -64.87 41.24
C VAL A 766 -37.06 -64.58 40.12
N LEU A 767 -37.37 -63.57 39.30
CA LEU A 767 -36.51 -63.13 38.21
C LEU A 767 -36.26 -61.62 38.32
N SER A 768 -35.07 -61.26 38.82
CA SER A 768 -34.57 -59.89 38.86
C SER A 768 -33.19 -59.78 38.21
N THR A 769 -32.94 -58.67 37.54
CA THR A 769 -31.67 -58.39 36.87
C THR A 769 -31.01 -57.16 37.50
N GLU A 770 -29.70 -57.03 37.32
CA GLU A 770 -28.90 -55.85 37.63
C GLU A 770 -28.14 -55.38 36.40
N LEU A 771 -27.68 -54.13 36.39
CA LEU A 771 -26.85 -53.60 35.32
C LEU A 771 -25.38 -53.64 35.74
N VAL A 772 -24.51 -54.10 34.86
CA VAL A 772 -23.08 -54.26 35.10
C VAL A 772 -22.31 -53.44 34.06
N GLU A 773 -21.34 -52.65 34.53
CA GLU A 773 -20.44 -51.90 33.63
C GLU A 773 -19.39 -52.85 33.03
N ASN A 774 -19.29 -52.87 31.70
CA ASN A 774 -18.40 -53.80 30.98
C ASN A 774 -16.92 -53.55 31.24
N GLY A 775 -16.51 -52.27 31.42
CA GLY A 775 -15.11 -51.91 31.63
C GLY A 775 -14.58 -52.31 33.01
N SER A 776 -15.40 -52.19 34.05
CA SER A 776 -15.03 -52.48 35.44
C SER A 776 -15.55 -53.83 35.95
N ASN A 777 -16.49 -54.46 35.24
CA ASN A 777 -17.26 -55.63 35.69
C ASN A 777 -17.91 -55.44 37.08
N THR A 778 -18.31 -54.21 37.41
CA THR A 778 -18.97 -53.88 38.67
C THR A 778 -20.47 -53.67 38.47
N SER A 779 -21.28 -54.13 39.44
CA SER A 779 -22.73 -53.90 39.45
C SER A 779 -23.03 -52.44 39.77
N ILE A 780 -23.91 -51.82 38.99
CA ILE A 780 -24.37 -50.44 39.17
C ILE A 780 -25.30 -50.40 40.40
N PRO A 781 -25.01 -49.58 41.42
CA PRO A 781 -25.84 -49.46 42.62
C PRO A 781 -27.30 -49.11 42.28
N ASP A 782 -28.25 -49.69 43.03
CA ASP A 782 -29.70 -49.46 42.87
C ASP A 782 -30.28 -49.81 41.48
N SER A 783 -29.52 -50.51 40.63
CA SER A 783 -29.97 -50.94 39.30
C SER A 783 -30.84 -52.21 39.32
N ARG A 784 -30.94 -52.90 40.47
CA ARG A 784 -31.70 -54.15 40.61
C ARG A 784 -33.19 -53.91 40.36
N ARG A 785 -33.79 -54.64 39.41
CA ARG A 785 -35.23 -54.60 39.17
C ARG A 785 -35.81 -55.97 38.79
N PRO A 786 -37.08 -56.25 39.13
CA PRO A 786 -37.81 -57.38 38.55
C PRO A 786 -37.89 -57.22 37.03
N LYS A 787 -37.68 -58.30 36.28
CA LYS A 787 -37.75 -58.25 34.81
C LYS A 787 -39.20 -58.13 34.35
N HIS A 788 -39.55 -57.00 33.75
CA HIS A 788 -40.93 -56.68 33.33
C HIS A 788 -41.55 -57.73 32.39
N MET A 789 -40.77 -58.24 31.43
CA MET A 789 -41.23 -59.28 30.49
C MET A 789 -41.22 -60.70 31.08
N GLY A 790 -40.73 -60.88 32.31
CA GLY A 790 -40.65 -62.19 32.94
C GLY A 790 -39.68 -63.18 32.28
N CYS A 791 -38.86 -62.73 31.31
CA CYS A 791 -37.82 -63.53 30.67
C CYS A 791 -36.48 -62.78 30.62
N PHE A 792 -35.38 -63.49 30.86
CA PHE A 792 -34.02 -63.00 30.72
C PHE A 792 -33.18 -64.00 29.92
N VAL A 793 -32.31 -63.52 29.04
CA VAL A 793 -31.46 -64.34 28.18
C VAL A 793 -30.01 -64.11 28.59
N GLU A 794 -29.34 -65.17 29.01
CA GLU A 794 -27.92 -65.16 29.35
C GLU A 794 -27.15 -65.97 28.31
N ARG A 795 -25.93 -65.57 27.97
CA ARG A 795 -25.03 -66.39 27.15
C ARG A 795 -24.06 -67.11 28.08
N GLU A 796 -24.12 -68.44 28.08
CA GLU A 796 -23.21 -69.31 28.83
C GLU A 796 -21.80 -69.28 28.21
N GLU A 797 -20.77 -69.64 28.98
CA GLU A 797 -19.35 -69.66 28.54
C GLU A 797 -19.10 -70.56 27.32
N ASN A 798 -19.94 -71.59 27.16
CA ASN A 798 -19.93 -72.53 26.03
C ASN A 798 -20.58 -71.96 24.75
N GLY A 799 -21.03 -70.69 24.77
CA GLY A 799 -21.70 -70.01 23.66
C GLY A 799 -23.22 -70.23 23.58
N ARG A 800 -23.80 -71.12 24.41
CA ARG A 800 -25.24 -71.39 24.42
C ARG A 800 -26.02 -70.24 25.02
N LYS A 801 -27.22 -69.98 24.50
CA LYS A 801 -28.18 -69.03 25.07
C LYS A 801 -29.11 -69.74 26.05
N HIS A 802 -29.08 -69.30 27.31
CA HIS A 802 -29.98 -69.76 28.36
C HIS A 802 -31.11 -68.75 28.60
N ILE A 803 -32.36 -69.18 28.49
CA ILE A 803 -33.53 -68.34 28.73
C ILE A 803 -34.14 -68.69 30.09
N PHE A 804 -34.06 -67.75 31.02
CA PHE A 804 -34.68 -67.82 32.34
C PHE A 804 -36.10 -67.24 32.27
N ILE A 805 -37.10 -68.00 32.69
CA ILE A 805 -38.53 -67.65 32.61
C ILE A 805 -39.12 -67.61 34.02
N LYS A 806 -39.71 -66.49 34.43
CA LYS A 806 -40.39 -66.41 35.73
C LYS A 806 -41.68 -67.25 35.72
N HIS A 807 -41.92 -67.99 36.81
CA HIS A 807 -43.11 -68.81 36.97
C HIS A 807 -44.38 -67.95 36.95
N GLY A 808 -45.42 -68.40 36.23
CA GLY A 808 -46.70 -67.69 36.11
C GLY A 808 -46.68 -66.45 35.19
N VAL A 809 -45.63 -66.26 34.40
CA VAL A 809 -45.57 -65.19 33.38
C VAL A 809 -46.52 -65.49 32.22
N GLU A 810 -47.08 -64.43 31.64
CA GLU A 810 -47.91 -64.50 30.46
C GLU A 810 -47.16 -65.17 29.27
N PRO A 811 -47.69 -66.26 28.69
CA PRO A 811 -47.00 -67.00 27.62
C PRO A 811 -46.62 -66.15 26.40
N SER A 812 -47.40 -65.10 26.10
CA SER A 812 -47.17 -64.15 24.99
C SER A 812 -45.80 -63.46 25.08
N ASN A 813 -45.38 -63.04 26.28
CA ASN A 813 -44.10 -62.37 26.50
C ASN A 813 -42.92 -63.33 26.31
N VAL A 814 -43.07 -64.57 26.76
CA VAL A 814 -42.06 -65.63 26.63
C VAL A 814 -41.85 -65.98 25.16
N ARG A 815 -42.95 -66.15 24.41
CA ARG A 815 -42.94 -66.46 22.97
C ARG A 815 -42.22 -65.39 22.17
N ARG A 816 -42.49 -64.11 22.44
CA ARG A 816 -41.82 -62.99 21.75
C ARG A 816 -40.30 -63.01 21.91
N VAL A 817 -39.81 -63.34 23.12
CA VAL A 817 -38.38 -63.50 23.37
C VAL A 817 -37.84 -64.72 22.63
N LEU A 818 -38.54 -65.86 22.70
CA LEU A 818 -38.15 -67.09 21.99
C LEU A 818 -38.07 -66.90 20.47
N CYS A 819 -39.06 -66.28 19.84
CA CYS A 819 -39.03 -65.97 18.40
C CYS A 819 -37.76 -65.19 18.03
N ARG A 820 -37.44 -64.18 18.83
CA ARG A 820 -36.27 -63.34 18.60
C ARG A 820 -34.96 -64.09 18.76
N GLU A 821 -34.82 -64.84 19.85
CA GLU A 821 -33.57 -65.56 20.11
C GLU A 821 -33.35 -66.71 19.12
N ILE A 822 -34.41 -67.43 18.74
CA ILE A 822 -34.32 -68.49 17.73
C ILE A 822 -33.98 -67.90 16.36
N ASN A 823 -34.66 -66.83 15.92
CA ASN A 823 -34.33 -66.21 14.64
C ASN A 823 -32.85 -65.76 14.58
N GLN A 824 -32.33 -65.20 15.68
CA GLN A 824 -30.90 -64.86 15.79
C GLN A 824 -29.98 -66.08 15.67
N LEU A 825 -30.28 -67.18 16.36
CA LEU A 825 -29.48 -68.40 16.29
C LEU A 825 -29.55 -69.06 14.90
N THR A 826 -30.69 -68.92 14.21
CA THR A 826 -30.84 -69.45 12.85
C THR A 826 -30.20 -68.57 11.77
N GLY A 827 -29.67 -67.39 12.10
CA GLY A 827 -28.98 -66.49 11.16
C GLY A 827 -29.80 -65.29 10.67
N CYS A 828 -30.87 -64.92 11.38
CA CYS A 828 -31.76 -63.79 11.08
C CYS A 828 -32.46 -63.86 9.71
N TYR A 829 -32.68 -65.07 9.18
CA TYR A 829 -33.27 -65.25 7.86
C TYR A 829 -34.78 -65.04 7.82
N ILE A 830 -35.49 -65.11 8.96
CA ILE A 830 -36.96 -64.94 8.99
C ILE A 830 -37.30 -63.45 8.87
N ASP A 831 -38.08 -63.09 7.86
CA ASP A 831 -38.52 -61.73 7.58
C ASP A 831 -39.72 -61.26 8.45
N LYS A 832 -40.17 -60.02 8.23
CA LYS A 832 -41.23 -59.40 9.04
C LYS A 832 -42.62 -60.04 8.81
N GLU A 833 -42.88 -60.59 7.62
CA GLU A 833 -44.17 -61.20 7.28
C GLU A 833 -44.25 -62.63 7.85
N SER A 834 -43.17 -63.39 7.67
CA SER A 834 -43.00 -64.75 8.16
C SER A 834 -42.86 -64.85 9.68
N TRP A 835 -42.56 -63.73 10.36
CA TRP A 835 -42.47 -63.65 11.82
C TRP A 835 -43.77 -64.04 12.53
N LEU A 836 -44.93 -63.70 11.95
CA LEU A 836 -46.23 -64.02 12.51
C LEU A 836 -46.48 -65.54 12.49
N HIS A 837 -46.17 -66.19 11.36
CA HIS A 837 -46.23 -67.65 11.24
C HIS A 837 -45.27 -68.35 12.21
N PHE A 838 -44.07 -67.78 12.39
CA PHE A 838 -43.11 -68.31 13.35
C PHE A 838 -43.57 -68.17 14.80
N ALA A 839 -44.23 -67.06 15.15
CA ALA A 839 -44.84 -66.90 16.47
C ALA A 839 -45.96 -67.91 16.70
N GLU A 840 -46.81 -68.15 15.70
CA GLU A 840 -47.97 -69.04 15.77
C GLU A 840 -47.58 -70.51 15.98
N ILE A 841 -46.51 -70.99 15.33
CA ILE A 841 -46.02 -72.36 15.55
C ILE A 841 -45.42 -72.56 16.95
N LEU A 842 -44.93 -71.50 17.60
CA LEU A 842 -44.52 -71.56 19.01
C LEU A 842 -45.72 -71.52 19.98
N GLU A 843 -46.93 -71.25 19.49
CA GLU A 843 -48.18 -71.32 20.26
C GLU A 843 -48.90 -72.67 20.12
N CYS A 844 -48.35 -73.59 19.32
CA CYS A 844 -49.00 -74.86 19.05
C CYS A 844 -49.17 -75.68 20.34
N LYS A 845 -50.36 -76.26 20.54
CA LYS A 845 -50.66 -77.13 21.70
C LYS A 845 -49.87 -78.44 21.67
N SER A 846 -49.49 -78.89 20.47
CA SER A 846 -48.68 -80.08 20.21
C SER A 846 -47.78 -79.81 18.99
N PRO A 847 -46.52 -80.30 18.97
CA PRO A 847 -45.64 -80.22 17.81
C PRO A 847 -46.26 -80.76 16.52
N ASP A 848 -47.16 -81.75 16.60
CA ASP A 848 -47.81 -82.35 15.42
C ASP A 848 -48.71 -81.36 14.68
N ASN A 849 -49.23 -80.35 15.38
CA ASN A 849 -50.11 -79.34 14.80
C ASN A 849 -49.34 -78.29 14.00
N ILE A 850 -48.00 -78.24 14.09
CA ILE A 850 -47.16 -77.24 13.41
C ILE A 850 -47.42 -77.26 11.90
N SER A 851 -47.49 -78.44 11.27
CA SER A 851 -47.80 -78.54 9.84
C SER A 851 -49.17 -77.96 9.51
N SER A 852 -50.20 -78.33 10.27
CA SER A 852 -51.58 -77.85 10.06
C SER A 852 -51.72 -76.33 10.25
N ILE A 853 -50.96 -75.75 11.17
CA ILE A 853 -50.92 -74.30 11.41
C ILE A 853 -50.30 -73.60 10.19
N LEU A 854 -49.20 -74.13 9.65
CA LEU A 854 -48.56 -73.61 8.45
C LEU A 854 -49.42 -73.79 7.19
N ASP A 855 -50.18 -74.89 7.10
CA ASP A 855 -51.15 -75.13 6.03
C ASP A 855 -52.26 -74.07 6.05
N ASN A 856 -52.85 -73.81 7.22
CA ASN A 856 -53.90 -72.79 7.41
C ASN A 856 -53.39 -71.37 7.18
N ALA A 857 -52.09 -71.14 7.43
CA ALA A 857 -51.40 -69.89 7.16
C ALA A 857 -51.00 -69.68 5.69
N GLY A 858 -51.22 -70.67 4.81
CA GLY A 858 -50.92 -70.57 3.38
C GLY A 858 -49.45 -70.82 2.99
N VAL A 859 -48.63 -71.35 3.90
CA VAL A 859 -47.20 -71.62 3.66
C VAL A 859 -47.06 -72.96 2.93
N SER A 860 -46.73 -73.01 1.63
CA SER A 860 -46.72 -74.26 0.83
C SER A 860 -45.69 -75.31 1.30
N GLN A 861 -46.04 -76.61 1.26
CA GLN A 861 -45.11 -77.71 1.47
C GLN A 861 -44.29 -78.00 0.20
N ASP A 862 -42.98 -78.21 0.35
CA ASP A 862 -42.05 -78.39 -0.77
C ASP A 862 -42.11 -79.84 -1.28
N ALA A 863 -42.68 -80.06 -2.47
CA ALA A 863 -42.90 -81.39 -3.05
C ALA A 863 -41.68 -81.99 -3.79
N GLU A 864 -40.57 -81.26 -3.90
CA GLU A 864 -39.33 -81.68 -4.60
C GLU A 864 -38.25 -82.23 -3.64
N ALA A 865 -38.66 -83.03 -2.65
CA ALA A 865 -37.76 -83.73 -1.73
C ALA A 865 -37.76 -85.24 -1.95
N ALA A 866 -37.77 -85.68 -3.21
CA ALA A 866 -37.44 -87.04 -3.59
C ALA A 866 -36.15 -87.02 -4.43
N ASP A 867 -35.06 -87.49 -3.81
CA ASP A 867 -33.79 -87.96 -4.37
C ASP A 867 -33.30 -87.37 -5.71
N THR A 868 -32.31 -86.46 -5.63
CA THR A 868 -31.37 -86.22 -6.73
C THR A 868 -29.96 -86.64 -6.29
N PRO A 869 -29.34 -87.67 -6.91
CA PRO A 869 -27.98 -88.11 -6.58
C PRO A 869 -26.93 -87.09 -7.01
N SER A 870 -25.82 -87.02 -6.26
CA SER A 870 -24.65 -86.18 -6.52
C SER A 870 -24.10 -86.41 -7.94
N LEU A 871 -23.82 -85.33 -8.67
CA LEU A 871 -23.23 -85.33 -10.02
C LEU A 871 -21.68 -85.38 -10.02
N GLU A 872 -21.02 -85.43 -8.86
CA GLU A 872 -19.56 -85.55 -8.74
C GLU A 872 -19.17 -86.90 -8.08
N PRO A 873 -18.10 -87.58 -8.57
CA PRO A 873 -17.66 -88.86 -8.01
C PRO A 873 -17.00 -88.68 -6.63
N GLU A 874 -17.28 -89.58 -5.70
CA GLU A 874 -16.64 -89.57 -4.37
C GLU A 874 -15.16 -89.96 -4.46
N LEU A 875 -14.27 -89.11 -3.98
CA LEU A 875 -12.83 -89.38 -3.95
C LEU A 875 -12.52 -90.58 -3.05
N GLY A 876 -11.70 -91.51 -3.56
CA GLY A 876 -11.38 -92.78 -2.90
C GLY A 876 -12.34 -93.94 -3.23
N SER A 877 -13.45 -93.68 -3.92
CA SER A 877 -14.33 -94.74 -4.44
C SER A 877 -13.70 -95.45 -5.65
N VAL A 878 -14.03 -96.74 -5.83
CA VAL A 878 -13.54 -97.56 -6.95
C VAL A 878 -14.12 -97.05 -8.26
N ILE A 879 -13.26 -96.88 -9.25
CA ILE A 879 -13.69 -96.53 -10.61
C ILE A 879 -14.41 -97.75 -11.19
N PRO A 880 -15.67 -97.59 -11.66
CA PRO A 880 -16.41 -98.67 -12.29
C PRO A 880 -15.61 -99.33 -13.43
N GLU A 881 -15.65 -100.65 -13.53
CA GLU A 881 -14.94 -101.42 -14.56
C GLU A 881 -15.23 -100.93 -15.99
N GLU A 882 -16.43 -100.43 -16.23
CA GLU A 882 -16.89 -99.83 -17.50
C GLU A 882 -16.04 -98.63 -17.97
N LEU A 883 -15.35 -97.94 -17.04
CA LEU A 883 -14.50 -96.80 -17.34
C LEU A 883 -13.02 -97.17 -17.42
N HIS A 884 -12.65 -98.43 -17.13
CA HIS A 884 -11.25 -98.89 -17.16
C HIS A 884 -10.68 -98.82 -18.58
N GLU A 885 -11.51 -99.04 -19.60
CA GLU A 885 -11.12 -98.90 -21.02
C GLU A 885 -10.74 -97.46 -21.42
N LEU A 886 -11.08 -96.47 -20.59
CA LEU A 886 -10.78 -95.05 -20.80
C LEU A 886 -9.53 -94.59 -20.03
N LEU A 887 -8.88 -95.48 -19.28
CA LEU A 887 -7.70 -95.17 -18.50
C LEU A 887 -6.45 -95.23 -19.37
N VAL A 888 -5.76 -94.10 -19.48
CA VAL A 888 -4.56 -93.95 -20.30
C VAL A 888 -3.39 -93.55 -19.41
N GLN A 889 -2.27 -94.25 -19.55
CA GLN A 889 -1.05 -94.01 -18.81
C GLN A 889 0.13 -93.81 -19.77
N PHE A 890 0.81 -92.67 -19.63
CA PHE A 890 2.07 -92.37 -20.30
C PHE A 890 2.98 -91.58 -19.35
N ASP A 891 4.28 -91.82 -19.49
CA ASP A 891 5.34 -91.34 -18.60
C ASP A 891 5.50 -89.80 -18.60
N ASP A 892 4.99 -89.14 -19.64
CA ASP A 892 5.10 -87.71 -19.94
C ASP A 892 3.82 -86.91 -19.69
N PHE A 893 2.78 -87.52 -19.10
CA PHE A 893 1.54 -86.80 -18.82
C PHE A 893 1.70 -85.68 -17.78
N TYR A 894 1.18 -84.50 -18.14
CA TYR A 894 1.02 -83.37 -17.24
C TYR A 894 -0.40 -83.36 -16.65
N PHE A 895 -0.47 -83.44 -15.33
CA PHE A 895 -1.71 -83.40 -14.56
C PHE A 895 -1.93 -82.03 -13.94
N ARG A 896 -3.10 -81.42 -14.16
CA ARG A 896 -3.40 -80.07 -13.66
C ARG A 896 -3.99 -80.12 -12.24
N PRO A 897 -3.66 -79.17 -11.34
CA PRO A 897 -4.36 -79.00 -10.07
C PRO A 897 -5.87 -78.93 -10.26
N GLY A 898 -6.61 -79.78 -9.54
CA GLY A 898 -8.06 -79.90 -9.59
C GLY A 898 -8.61 -80.96 -10.56
N GLU A 899 -7.77 -81.56 -11.40
CA GLU A 899 -8.15 -82.64 -12.34
C GLU A 899 -8.45 -83.95 -11.59
N PHE A 900 -9.53 -84.65 -11.96
CA PHE A 900 -9.83 -86.00 -11.45
C PHE A 900 -9.08 -87.04 -12.28
N VAL A 901 -8.44 -87.97 -11.60
CA VAL A 901 -7.57 -89.00 -12.18
C VAL A 901 -7.88 -90.33 -11.53
N ALA A 902 -7.49 -91.40 -12.21
CA ALA A 902 -7.51 -92.74 -11.66
C ALA A 902 -6.16 -93.01 -10.98
N PHE A 903 -6.21 -93.42 -9.72
CA PHE A 903 -5.04 -93.84 -8.95
C PHE A 903 -5.12 -95.35 -8.73
N GLU A 904 -4.05 -96.07 -9.06
CA GLU A 904 -3.97 -97.50 -8.82
C GLU A 904 -3.73 -97.78 -7.33
N SER A 905 -4.61 -98.57 -6.71
CA SER A 905 -4.51 -98.91 -5.29
C SER A 905 -3.37 -99.89 -5.01
N GLU A 906 -2.80 -99.84 -3.81
CA GLU A 906 -1.72 -100.74 -3.36
C GLU A 906 -2.15 -102.23 -3.31
N ASP A 907 -3.47 -102.51 -3.32
CA ASP A 907 -4.05 -103.86 -3.35
C ASP A 907 -4.28 -104.40 -4.79
N SER A 908 -3.75 -103.73 -5.81
CA SER A 908 -3.85 -104.13 -7.23
C SER A 908 -2.97 -105.34 -7.56
N THR A 909 -3.47 -106.28 -8.37
CA THR A 909 -2.70 -107.44 -8.87
C THR A 909 -2.73 -107.47 -10.39
N GLU A 910 -1.72 -108.07 -11.05
CA GLU A 910 -1.68 -108.14 -12.53
C GLU A 910 -2.91 -108.84 -13.15
N GLU A 911 -3.64 -109.65 -12.38
CA GLU A 911 -4.88 -110.34 -12.82
C GLU A 911 -6.17 -109.55 -12.49
N GLU A 912 -6.15 -108.62 -11.53
CA GLU A 912 -7.30 -107.78 -11.12
C GLU A 912 -6.83 -106.36 -10.74
N PRO A 913 -6.73 -105.42 -11.69
CA PRO A 913 -6.31 -104.06 -11.38
C PRO A 913 -7.42 -103.24 -10.71
N LYS A 914 -7.10 -102.56 -9.61
CA LYS A 914 -8.05 -101.73 -8.84
C LYS A 914 -7.69 -100.25 -8.90
N TYR A 915 -8.52 -99.47 -9.61
CA TYR A 915 -8.38 -98.02 -9.74
C TYR A 915 -9.41 -97.29 -8.89
N ILE A 916 -8.99 -96.21 -8.20
CA ILE A 916 -9.87 -95.35 -7.41
C ILE A 916 -9.84 -93.90 -7.91
N TYR A 917 -10.92 -93.16 -7.68
CA TYR A 917 -10.97 -91.74 -8.02
C TYR A 917 -10.06 -90.91 -7.10
N ALA A 918 -9.15 -90.14 -7.69
CA ALA A 918 -8.26 -89.22 -7.01
C ALA A 918 -8.31 -87.84 -7.65
N LYS A 919 -7.96 -86.78 -6.89
CA LYS A 919 -7.87 -85.40 -7.39
C LYS A 919 -6.46 -84.86 -7.27
N ILE A 920 -5.93 -84.28 -8.35
CA ILE A 920 -4.58 -83.72 -8.36
C ILE A 920 -4.57 -82.42 -7.56
N LEU A 921 -3.63 -82.28 -6.61
CA LEU A 921 -3.44 -81.03 -5.87
C LEU A 921 -2.33 -80.18 -6.51
N HIS A 922 -1.13 -80.74 -6.70
CA HIS A 922 0.00 -80.07 -7.37
C HIS A 922 1.16 -81.03 -7.65
N LYS A 923 2.11 -80.61 -8.49
CA LYS A 923 3.35 -81.35 -8.84
C LYS A 923 4.49 -81.03 -7.86
N LEU A 924 5.28 -82.04 -7.48
CA LEU A 924 6.42 -81.93 -6.56
C LEU A 924 7.74 -81.76 -7.33
N THR A 925 8.60 -80.83 -6.91
CA THR A 925 9.93 -80.58 -7.50
C THR A 925 11.01 -81.43 -6.82
N THR A 926 11.73 -82.27 -7.58
CA THR A 926 12.79 -83.17 -7.07
C THR A 926 14.14 -82.45 -6.92
N SER A 927 14.79 -82.57 -5.76
CA SER A 927 16.18 -82.13 -5.52
C SER A 927 17.00 -83.27 -4.89
N HIS A 928 18.14 -83.61 -5.50
CA HIS A 928 19.03 -84.74 -5.19
C HIS A 928 19.95 -84.53 -3.95
N PRO A 929 20.69 -85.57 -3.45
CA PRO A 929 20.65 -86.02 -2.05
C PRO A 929 21.96 -85.85 -1.23
N SER A 930 21.90 -86.07 0.09
CA SER A 930 23.08 -86.47 0.89
C SER A 930 22.77 -87.62 1.87
N LYS A 931 23.66 -88.62 1.86
CA LYS A 931 23.57 -89.98 2.46
C LYS A 931 24.10 -90.02 3.93
N PRO A 932 24.30 -91.20 4.58
CA PRO A 932 23.31 -92.06 5.25
C PRO A 932 23.78 -92.52 6.67
N LYS A 933 22.97 -93.27 7.43
CA LYS A 933 23.49 -94.27 8.40
C LYS A 933 22.49 -95.42 8.62
N LYS A 934 22.96 -96.61 8.21
CA LYS A 934 22.72 -98.03 8.61
C LYS A 934 21.65 -98.28 9.70
N ASP A 935 20.81 -99.32 9.60
CA ASP A 935 21.17 -100.73 9.41
C ASP A 935 20.04 -101.63 8.84
N LYS A 936 20.45 -102.85 8.45
CA LYS A 936 19.84 -103.82 7.53
C LYS A 936 18.66 -104.63 8.10
N THR A 937 17.69 -104.99 7.26
CA THR A 937 17.49 -106.38 6.80
C THR A 937 16.55 -106.49 5.58
N LYS A 938 16.81 -107.53 4.77
CA LYS A 938 16.50 -107.71 3.34
C LYS A 938 15.05 -108.14 3.03
N ARG A 939 14.48 -107.60 1.95
CA ARG A 939 14.08 -108.37 0.74
C ARG A 939 13.98 -107.45 -0.51
N LYS A 940 14.59 -107.93 -1.61
CA LYS A 940 14.70 -107.39 -2.99
C LYS A 940 13.37 -107.59 -3.76
N GLN A 941 12.99 -106.95 -4.87
CA GLN A 941 13.46 -105.84 -5.73
C GLN A 941 12.38 -105.63 -6.82
N LYS A 942 12.09 -104.38 -7.18
CA LYS A 942 11.80 -103.80 -8.52
C LYS A 942 11.42 -102.34 -8.20
N GLY A 943 12.02 -101.25 -8.64
CA GLY A 943 13.08 -100.91 -9.59
C GLY A 943 12.99 -99.39 -9.71
N GLU A 944 13.67 -98.63 -8.83
CA GLU A 944 13.54 -97.17 -8.74
C GLU A 944 14.20 -96.44 -9.94
N SER A 945 13.38 -95.95 -10.86
CA SER A 945 13.76 -95.00 -11.91
C SER A 945 13.60 -93.56 -11.40
N ASN A 946 14.71 -92.94 -11.00
CA ASN A 946 14.82 -91.55 -10.50
C ASN A 946 14.57 -90.45 -11.58
N LEU A 947 13.64 -90.63 -12.51
CA LEU A 947 13.42 -89.68 -13.63
C LEU A 947 11.96 -89.27 -13.85
N LEU A 948 11.03 -89.64 -12.95
CA LEU A 948 9.60 -89.42 -13.14
C LEU A 948 9.06 -88.26 -12.28
N SER A 949 8.02 -87.61 -12.80
CA SER A 949 7.35 -86.48 -12.13
C SER A 949 6.49 -86.97 -10.97
N ARG A 950 6.65 -86.40 -9.77
CA ARG A 950 5.80 -86.71 -8.60
C ARG A 950 4.64 -85.73 -8.45
N TYR A 951 3.48 -86.23 -8.03
CA TYR A 951 2.29 -85.43 -7.78
C TYR A 951 1.72 -85.71 -6.38
N ARG A 952 1.16 -84.69 -5.76
CA ARG A 952 0.35 -84.84 -4.54
C ARG A 952 -1.12 -84.93 -4.93
N ILE A 953 -1.78 -86.01 -4.52
CA ILE A 953 -3.18 -86.31 -4.84
C ILE A 953 -4.04 -86.38 -3.58
N ASP A 954 -5.35 -86.18 -3.74
CA ASP A 954 -6.37 -86.31 -2.72
C ASP A 954 -7.31 -87.47 -3.08
N ILE A 955 -7.39 -88.48 -2.21
CA ILE A 955 -8.26 -89.65 -2.35
C ILE A 955 -9.41 -89.63 -1.32
N GLY A 956 -9.80 -88.45 -0.86
CA GLY A 956 -10.94 -88.20 0.01
C GLY A 956 -10.60 -88.33 1.50
N HIS A 957 -10.07 -89.47 1.92
CA HIS A 957 -9.72 -89.74 3.33
C HIS A 957 -8.26 -89.40 3.66
N GLU A 958 -7.37 -89.38 2.65
CA GLU A 958 -5.97 -89.01 2.82
C GLU A 958 -5.40 -88.33 1.56
N LYS A 959 -4.24 -87.69 1.73
CA LYS A 959 -3.48 -87.06 0.65
C LYS A 959 -2.15 -87.79 0.47
N LYS A 960 -1.92 -88.35 -0.71
CA LYS A 960 -0.73 -89.17 -1.02
C LYS A 960 0.18 -88.49 -2.04
N ASP A 961 1.49 -88.74 -1.92
CA ASP A 961 2.51 -88.26 -2.86
C ASP A 961 2.95 -89.44 -3.74
N VAL A 962 2.50 -89.44 -4.99
CA VAL A 962 2.60 -90.59 -5.91
C VAL A 962 3.45 -90.26 -7.14
N ASP A 963 3.97 -91.28 -7.80
CA ASP A 963 4.71 -91.11 -9.06
C ASP A 963 3.71 -91.05 -10.24
N VAL A 964 4.12 -90.43 -11.35
CA VAL A 964 3.26 -90.30 -12.55
C VAL A 964 2.79 -91.66 -13.10
N LEU A 965 3.55 -92.74 -12.82
CA LEU A 965 3.21 -94.11 -13.20
C LEU A 965 2.17 -94.78 -12.30
N ASP A 966 1.74 -94.13 -11.22
CA ASP A 966 0.62 -94.63 -10.41
C ASP A 966 -0.70 -93.94 -10.81
N LEU A 967 -0.64 -93.03 -11.80
CA LEU A 967 -1.73 -92.16 -12.22
C LEU A 967 -2.14 -92.43 -13.66
N TYR A 968 -3.45 -92.50 -13.88
CA TYR A 968 -4.07 -92.70 -15.18
C TYR A 968 -5.01 -91.53 -15.49
N LYS A 969 -4.95 -91.00 -16.71
CA LYS A 969 -5.94 -90.03 -17.19
C LYS A 969 -7.17 -90.77 -17.70
N ILE A 970 -8.34 -90.29 -17.30
CA ILE A 970 -9.62 -90.77 -17.84
C ILE A 970 -9.88 -89.98 -19.13
N LYS A 971 -9.67 -90.62 -20.29
CA LYS A 971 -9.87 -90.01 -21.62
C LYS A 971 -10.56 -91.00 -22.54
N ARG A 972 -11.53 -90.51 -23.31
CA ARG A 972 -12.05 -91.26 -24.47
C ARG A 972 -11.06 -91.14 -25.64
N PRO A 973 -10.70 -92.23 -26.33
CA PRO A 973 -9.95 -92.12 -27.57
C PRO A 973 -10.78 -91.30 -28.59
N GLN A 974 -10.14 -90.37 -29.28
CA GLN A 974 -10.79 -89.65 -30.38
C GLN A 974 -11.07 -90.65 -31.52
N GLN A 975 -12.32 -90.72 -31.98
CA GLN A 975 -12.64 -91.40 -33.24
C GLN A 975 -11.91 -90.67 -34.37
N ILE A 976 -10.95 -91.35 -34.98
CA ILE A 976 -10.41 -90.96 -36.28
C ILE A 976 -11.56 -91.15 -37.27
N HIS A 977 -12.24 -90.06 -37.61
CA HIS A 977 -13.08 -90.01 -38.80
C HIS A 977 -12.14 -89.78 -39.99
N GLU A 978 -12.11 -90.74 -40.89
CA GLU A 978 -11.55 -90.61 -42.23
C GLU A 978 -12.31 -89.49 -42.95
N ASP A 979 -11.60 -88.44 -43.36
CA ASP A 979 -12.14 -87.33 -44.15
C ASP A 979 -12.37 -87.79 -45.60
N GLU A 980 -13.62 -87.77 -46.08
CA GLU A 980 -13.94 -87.61 -47.50
C GLU A 980 -14.23 -86.12 -47.78
N ASP A 981 -13.34 -85.53 -48.58
CA ASP A 981 -13.57 -84.43 -49.51
C ASP A 981 -14.10 -83.09 -48.98
N GLY A 982 -13.14 -82.35 -48.42
CA GLY A 982 -13.12 -80.89 -48.37
C GLY A 982 -11.70 -80.41 -48.10
N MET A 983 -10.82 -80.47 -49.11
CA MET A 983 -9.40 -80.07 -49.05
C MET A 983 -9.20 -78.70 -48.38
N GLU A 984 -8.70 -78.70 -47.15
CA GLU A 984 -7.75 -77.71 -46.63
C GLU A 984 -6.52 -78.48 -46.12
N GLU A 985 -5.59 -78.77 -47.04
CA GLU A 985 -4.22 -79.15 -46.69
C GLU A 985 -3.42 -77.88 -46.31
N GLU A 986 -3.16 -77.68 -45.02
CA GLU A 986 -1.79 -77.33 -44.59
C GLU A 986 -0.97 -78.64 -44.55
N PRO A 987 0.37 -78.69 -44.73
CA PRO A 987 1.40 -77.67 -44.47
C PRO A 987 2.49 -77.59 -45.60
N VAL A 988 3.51 -76.72 -45.59
CA VAL A 988 4.86 -76.99 -45.04
C VAL A 988 5.76 -75.76 -45.34
N SER A 989 6.45 -75.29 -44.29
CA SER A 989 7.77 -74.63 -44.25
C SER A 989 8.31 -73.96 -45.51
N ASP A 990 8.48 -72.63 -45.53
CA ASP A 990 9.81 -72.00 -45.58
C ASP A 990 9.78 -70.46 -45.42
N SER A 991 10.87 -69.96 -44.85
CA SER A 991 11.52 -68.68 -45.15
C SER A 991 10.98 -67.33 -44.66
N MET A 992 11.95 -66.62 -44.07
CA MET A 992 12.27 -65.19 -44.20
C MET A 992 11.46 -64.19 -43.36
N GLU A 993 12.08 -63.62 -42.31
CA GLU A 993 12.95 -62.41 -42.35
C GLU A 993 12.12 -61.12 -42.49
N LEU A 994 12.36 -59.98 -41.85
CA LEU A 994 13.31 -59.39 -40.91
C LEU A 994 12.52 -58.17 -40.34
N VAL A 995 12.45 -57.88 -39.04
CA VAL A 995 13.46 -57.17 -38.21
C VAL A 995 13.98 -55.89 -38.88
N PRO A 996 14.11 -54.77 -38.13
CA PRO A 996 15.40 -54.45 -37.50
C PRO A 996 15.22 -54.29 -35.97
N CYS A 997 15.98 -54.92 -35.06
CA CYS A 997 17.42 -54.84 -34.80
C CYS A 997 17.90 -53.38 -34.70
N ALA A 998 18.64 -52.94 -33.70
CA ALA A 998 19.50 -53.60 -32.72
C ALA A 998 19.55 -52.67 -31.48
N GLY A 999 19.78 -53.14 -30.24
CA GLY A 999 20.97 -53.88 -29.80
C GLY A 999 21.97 -52.87 -29.22
N SER A 1000 22.03 -52.80 -27.90
CA SER A 1000 23.14 -53.30 -27.07
C SER A 1000 24.17 -52.18 -26.84
N SER A 1001 24.90 -52.07 -25.73
CA SER A 1001 25.48 -52.99 -24.75
C SER A 1001 25.90 -52.10 -23.55
N GLY A 1002 26.25 -52.57 -22.36
CA GLY A 1002 26.68 -53.89 -21.98
C GLY A 1002 26.82 -54.02 -20.46
N GLN A 1003 27.30 -55.20 -20.11
CA GLN A 1003 27.35 -55.84 -18.81
C GLN A 1003 28.39 -55.24 -17.84
N SER A 1004 28.20 -55.58 -16.56
CA SER A 1004 29.16 -56.21 -15.63
C SER A 1004 29.05 -55.55 -14.25
N ALA A 1005 28.49 -56.26 -13.27
CA ALA A 1005 29.14 -57.25 -12.40
C ALA A 1005 29.92 -56.56 -11.26
N GLY A 1006 29.60 -56.95 -10.02
CA GLY A 1006 30.29 -56.49 -8.84
C GLY A 1006 29.53 -56.77 -7.56
N GLU A 1007 29.62 -58.01 -7.10
CA GLU A 1007 29.20 -58.49 -5.78
C GLU A 1007 29.70 -57.58 -4.64
N ALA A 1008 28.92 -57.47 -3.55
CA ALA A 1008 29.44 -57.72 -2.20
C ALA A 1008 28.32 -57.73 -1.16
N ARG A 1009 28.28 -58.87 -0.48
CA ARG A 1009 27.52 -59.25 0.70
C ARG A 1009 28.29 -58.79 1.95
N ALA A 1010 27.70 -58.03 2.86
CA ALA A 1010 28.03 -58.14 4.29
C ALA A 1010 27.05 -57.37 5.18
N LYS A 1011 26.79 -58.01 6.33
CA LYS A 1011 25.78 -57.75 7.35
C LYS A 1011 26.12 -56.57 8.27
N SER A 1012 25.06 -56.15 8.97
CA SER A 1012 25.02 -55.74 10.38
C SER A 1012 25.78 -54.49 10.81
N SER A 1013 25.07 -53.56 11.45
CA SER A 1013 25.01 -53.53 12.92
C SER A 1013 24.19 -52.34 13.43
N THR A 1014 23.46 -52.60 14.52
CA THR A 1014 23.12 -51.69 15.65
C THR A 1014 22.43 -50.36 15.30
N SER A 1015 21.13 -50.23 15.58
CA SER A 1015 20.51 -49.98 16.90
C SER A 1015 21.04 -48.74 17.63
N SER A 1016 20.07 -48.02 18.20
CA SER A 1016 20.18 -47.01 19.26
C SER A 1016 20.39 -45.55 18.82
N ARG A 1017 19.35 -44.75 19.09
CA ARG A 1017 19.54 -43.40 19.61
C ARG A 1017 18.35 -43.06 20.51
N GLY A 1018 18.49 -43.47 21.76
CA GLY A 1018 17.74 -42.88 22.86
C GLY A 1018 18.36 -41.52 23.24
N ALA A 1019 17.48 -40.56 23.48
CA ALA A 1019 17.59 -39.38 24.33
C ALA A 1019 18.89 -38.54 24.30
N ALA A 1020 18.77 -37.33 23.74
CA ALA A 1020 19.31 -36.13 24.38
C ALA A 1020 18.37 -34.97 24.06
N ALA A 1021 17.81 -34.40 25.13
CA ALA A 1021 16.90 -33.27 25.11
C ALA A 1021 17.61 -31.97 24.72
N GLU A 1022 16.92 -31.07 24.02
CA GLU A 1022 17.24 -29.64 23.92
C GLU A 1022 16.11 -28.88 23.21
N PRO A 1023 15.98 -27.54 23.35
CA PRO A 1023 15.97 -26.69 24.55
C PRO A 1023 14.62 -25.93 24.64
N PRO A 1024 14.33 -25.17 25.72
CA PRO A 1024 13.09 -24.43 25.83
C PRO A 1024 12.93 -23.39 24.71
N LYS A 1025 11.71 -23.27 24.17
CA LYS A 1025 11.34 -22.28 23.15
C LYS A 1025 11.43 -20.85 23.72
N PRO A 1026 11.92 -19.87 22.95
CA PRO A 1026 12.06 -18.49 23.41
C PRO A 1026 10.69 -17.83 23.56
N ARG A 1027 10.53 -17.02 24.60
CA ARG A 1027 9.25 -16.41 24.99
C ARG A 1027 9.07 -14.97 24.47
N THR A 1028 9.97 -14.49 23.60
CA THR A 1028 9.96 -13.11 23.09
C THR A 1028 10.40 -13.03 21.62
N LEU A 1029 9.85 -12.06 20.90
CA LEU A 1029 9.93 -11.87 19.44
C LEU A 1029 11.37 -11.67 18.92
N GLU A 1030 12.28 -11.10 19.71
CA GLU A 1030 13.67 -10.85 19.31
C GLU A 1030 14.51 -12.13 19.14
N ASP A 1031 14.23 -13.19 19.92
CA ASP A 1031 14.93 -14.48 19.81
C ASP A 1031 14.45 -15.33 18.62
N ALA A 1032 13.22 -15.08 18.15
CA ALA A 1032 12.70 -15.68 16.93
C ALA A 1032 13.35 -15.06 15.69
N LEU A 1033 13.57 -13.75 15.68
CA LEU A 1033 14.19 -13.01 14.56
C LEU A 1033 15.66 -13.38 14.35
N LYS A 1034 16.45 -13.55 15.42
CA LYS A 1034 17.84 -14.08 15.33
C LYS A 1034 17.94 -15.51 14.78
N LYS A 1035 16.89 -16.31 14.92
CA LYS A 1035 16.81 -17.68 14.38
C LYS A 1035 16.45 -17.68 12.88
N CYS A 1036 15.65 -16.70 12.43
CA CYS A 1036 15.34 -16.49 11.02
C CYS A 1036 16.53 -15.92 10.22
N GLU A 1037 17.35 -15.04 10.80
CA GLU A 1037 18.55 -14.50 10.11
C GLU A 1037 19.66 -15.54 9.84
N LYS A 1038 19.70 -16.66 10.58
CA LYS A 1038 20.64 -17.76 10.33
C LYS A 1038 20.20 -18.75 9.24
N LEU A 1039 18.97 -18.67 8.74
CA LEU A 1039 18.43 -19.59 7.72
C LEU A 1039 18.35 -18.97 6.31
N TRP A 1040 18.76 -17.72 6.13
CA TRP A 1040 18.69 -16.99 4.85
C TRP A 1040 19.62 -17.45 3.69
N PRO A 1041 20.64 -18.34 3.83
CA PRO A 1041 21.48 -18.71 2.67
C PRO A 1041 21.02 -19.88 1.78
N LYS A 1042 19.72 -20.27 1.72
CA LYS A 1042 19.28 -21.42 0.88
C LYS A 1042 18.23 -21.14 -0.20
N PHE A 1043 17.84 -19.89 -0.45
CA PHE A 1043 16.87 -19.56 -1.50
C PHE A 1043 17.34 -18.45 -2.47
N GLY A 1044 18.64 -18.42 -2.75
CA GLY A 1044 19.20 -17.62 -3.84
C GLY A 1044 19.51 -18.49 -5.05
N ASN A 1045 18.53 -18.70 -5.94
CA ASN A 1045 18.71 -18.86 -7.38
C ASN A 1045 17.39 -19.28 -8.03
N PHE A 1046 16.68 -18.33 -8.67
CA PHE A 1046 15.96 -18.55 -9.94
C PHE A 1046 15.32 -17.22 -10.40
N GLN A 1047 16.14 -16.29 -10.91
CA GLN A 1047 15.67 -15.27 -11.85
C GLN A 1047 16.80 -14.92 -12.82
N LYS A 1048 16.70 -15.53 -14.01
CA LYS A 1048 17.19 -15.13 -15.34
C LYS A 1048 16.84 -16.36 -16.20
N THR A 1049 16.02 -16.30 -17.24
CA THR A 1049 15.97 -15.33 -18.33
C THR A 1049 14.86 -15.80 -19.26
N TYR A 1050 14.09 -14.92 -19.90
CA TYR A 1050 13.71 -15.14 -21.30
C TYR A 1050 13.50 -13.81 -21.99
N GLY A 1051 14.38 -13.52 -22.95
CA GLY A 1051 14.33 -12.29 -23.75
C GLY A 1051 15.47 -12.13 -24.75
N ARG A 1052 15.70 -13.13 -25.62
CA ARG A 1052 15.90 -13.01 -27.10
C ARG A 1052 16.70 -14.17 -27.69
N ARG A 1053 16.21 -14.63 -28.86
CA ARG A 1053 16.69 -15.78 -29.62
C ARG A 1053 17.86 -15.44 -30.57
N ARG A 1054 18.64 -16.50 -30.84
CA ARG A 1054 19.50 -16.86 -31.98
C ARG A 1054 21.02 -16.60 -31.93
N LEU A 1055 21.72 -17.73 -31.69
CA LEU A 1055 22.87 -18.34 -32.41
C LEU A 1055 24.15 -17.52 -32.69
N ASN A 1056 25.27 -17.86 -32.03
CA ASN A 1056 26.34 -18.72 -32.59
C ASN A 1056 27.57 -18.84 -31.65
N VAL A 1057 27.95 -20.09 -31.39
CA VAL A 1057 29.29 -20.72 -31.33
C VAL A 1057 30.57 -19.89 -31.00
N CYS A 1058 31.28 -20.43 -29.99
CA CYS A 1058 32.74 -20.43 -29.68
C CYS A 1058 33.47 -19.19 -29.08
N THR A 1059 34.07 -19.45 -27.90
CA THR A 1059 35.48 -19.20 -27.44
C THR A 1059 36.34 -18.22 -28.26
N SER A 1060 37.21 -17.38 -27.68
CA SER A 1060 37.79 -17.31 -26.33
C SER A 1060 38.64 -16.04 -26.19
N ASP A 1061 39.05 -15.78 -24.95
CA ASP A 1061 40.16 -14.94 -24.48
C ASP A 1061 39.85 -13.50 -24.05
N GLY A 1062 39.90 -13.32 -22.72
CA GLY A 1062 41.09 -12.68 -22.17
C GLY A 1062 40.93 -11.27 -21.59
N ILE A 1063 40.87 -11.23 -20.26
CA ILE A 1063 41.64 -10.31 -19.39
C ILE A 1063 41.04 -8.92 -19.04
N LEU A 1064 40.61 -8.88 -17.77
CA LEU A 1064 40.80 -7.87 -16.72
C LEU A 1064 40.53 -6.37 -16.98
N THR A 1065 39.60 -5.90 -16.13
CA THR A 1065 39.74 -4.82 -15.13
C THR A 1065 39.22 -3.41 -15.37
N ARG A 1066 38.56 -2.98 -14.28
CA ARG A 1066 38.63 -1.68 -13.59
C ARG A 1066 37.64 -0.58 -14.00
N THR A 1067 36.64 -0.47 -13.14
CA THR A 1067 36.36 0.70 -12.27
C THR A 1067 36.51 2.12 -12.81
N TRP A 1068 35.46 2.89 -12.45
CA TRP A 1068 35.44 4.27 -11.93
C TRP A 1068 35.02 5.42 -12.85
N THR A 1069 33.88 5.98 -12.43
CA THR A 1069 33.59 7.41 -12.21
C THR A 1069 33.29 8.38 -13.36
N CYS A 1070 32.24 9.13 -13.07
CA CYS A 1070 32.11 10.58 -13.15
C CYS A 1070 31.45 11.21 -14.40
N LYS A 1071 30.33 11.87 -14.07
CA LYS A 1071 30.04 13.29 -14.33
C LYS A 1071 29.37 13.72 -15.65
N THR A 1072 28.15 14.21 -15.43
CA THR A 1072 27.55 15.46 -15.96
C THR A 1072 27.11 15.54 -17.43
N LEU A 1073 25.87 16.03 -17.59
CA LEU A 1073 25.37 17.12 -18.46
C LEU A 1073 24.00 16.71 -19.04
N GLN A 1074 22.89 17.36 -18.66
CA GLN A 1074 22.37 18.68 -19.07
C GLN A 1074 21.57 18.65 -20.40
N MET A 1075 20.39 19.27 -20.33
CA MET A 1075 19.57 19.88 -21.39
C MET A 1075 18.55 19.05 -22.20
N LYS A 1076 17.31 19.60 -22.15
CA LYS A 1076 16.31 19.83 -23.22
C LYS A 1076 15.85 18.57 -23.99
N LEU A 1077 14.57 18.20 -23.96
CA LEU A 1077 13.37 18.98 -24.26
C LEU A 1077 12.18 18.47 -23.43
#